data_AF-A0AAN5RZY5-F1
#
_entry.id   AF-A0AAN5RZY5-F1
#
_cell.length_a   1.000
_cell.length_b   1.000
_cell.length_c   1.000
_cell.angle_alpha   90.00
_cell.angle_beta   90.00
_cell.angle_gamma   90.00
#
_symmetry.space_group_name_H-M   'P 1'
#
loop_
_entity.id
_entity.type
_entity.pdbx_description
1 polymer ?
#
loop_
_entity_poly.entity_id
_entity_poly.type
_entity_poly.pdbx_seq_one_letter_code
_entity_poly.pdbx_strand_id
1 'polypeptide(L)'
;MKISELRYIGENVIKCFLSHSSKDKNYVHIVSKNLKKNFKIIDDEDFLQGEITKKEIIKFLEITTIFVFFISRSSLDSNWVREEINYAKELFDKGHIKKIIPIIIDKGISHADSKLPEWLSDEYNIQYIPSPNYAVKIIKATILDLSLELNPKLKERSNIFVGRAELIKKIEERMDDYLKESPVCMIASGLQSIGRRSLLKHALKKSNALRKNEVLFTISLTEYDGIDDFILKLTDLGVFESDSKYNQSVFLIDKIRYAIDLMEKMSSINVRVLVEDNGSIVNWNGNIADWFLDIIKDSNVENIVFIMVSKYKIYIPNLYGSDKIYSLSVPELDKKERDGLFIRYMRFLDHEISSRDIPFFSDLLKGFPKQVFFTCDYIVQYGIFEAKKNSHEIASYSSDAASLVLNKYKDDDLYSEIIFLLSKFDFISLDVLYSIIEQEKSRGIIRELLNSSICEYVGSLPDYIRLNEAIKDYVSRFNFGQTSIFDEKIKQHAIKYINEFSDIEGNIDISDYIFSLQVALKNDHNLPSKFLIPSIFIKTIKELYNERNYKSAIILSDRVLINNQSIDDRTIHTIRYIKCQCLARIDSKEFYNEINLLKSGVDKLFLFGFFFRITGKNSESIEKLSSYLEKRPNDIKAKAELVLAYMNDENSNKALELAKENYNKFPDNPINANNYFNCLIVKEKNDNNKKILNDIVEQLELSPFEKSREMSLSARARLIAFYDNDQDGAFDAIQIAIEKYPDIIYPHLTKAELAVHFKKLDLLEEALSVIRKKTYNSRGQTYNSVIKYDAMVLAMKQKQDEAISLIHKNLMGLSDQAKEKLIDKIKLLASQ
;
A
#
# COMPACT_ATOMS: atom_id res chain seq x y z
N MET A 1 -17.60 4.63 -9.23
CA MET A 1 -17.37 6.08 -9.17
C MET A 1 -17.34 6.48 -7.71
N LYS A 2 -16.30 7.20 -7.29
CA LYS A 2 -16.16 7.70 -5.91
C LYS A 2 -17.01 8.97 -5.71
N ILE A 3 -17.28 9.33 -4.46
CA ILE A 3 -18.10 10.49 -4.06
C ILE A 3 -17.52 11.82 -4.59
N SER A 4 -16.18 11.93 -4.74
CA SER A 4 -15.51 13.07 -5.36
C SER A 4 -15.84 13.23 -6.86
N GLU A 5 -16.15 12.14 -7.55
CA GLU A 5 -16.46 12.12 -9.00
C GLU A 5 -17.92 12.49 -9.29
N LEU A 6 -18.82 12.40 -8.29
CA LEU A 6 -20.24 12.74 -8.43
C LEU A 6 -20.51 14.25 -8.46
N ARG A 7 -19.61 15.07 -7.89
CA ARG A 7 -19.75 16.54 -7.88
C ARG A 7 -19.65 17.19 -9.26
N TYR A 8 -19.14 16.47 -10.26
CA TYR A 8 -18.84 17.01 -11.60
C TYR A 8 -19.76 16.50 -12.71
N ILE A 9 -20.75 15.66 -12.38
CA ILE A 9 -21.83 15.34 -13.32
C ILE A 9 -22.82 16.50 -13.22
N GLY A 10 -22.59 17.54 -14.04
CA GLY A 10 -23.49 18.68 -14.15
C GLY A 10 -24.89 18.25 -14.62
N GLU A 11 -25.87 19.12 -14.37
CA GLU A 11 -27.33 18.96 -14.45
C GLU A 11 -27.93 18.53 -15.82
N ASN A 12 -27.15 18.06 -16.79
CA ASN A 12 -27.67 17.45 -18.01
C ASN A 12 -27.88 15.94 -17.79
N VAL A 13 -28.95 15.60 -17.08
CA VAL A 13 -29.36 14.20 -16.89
C VAL A 13 -29.77 13.62 -18.25
N ILE A 14 -28.96 12.71 -18.79
CA ILE A 14 -29.31 11.95 -19.98
C ILE A 14 -30.59 11.15 -19.69
N LYS A 15 -31.57 11.21 -20.61
CA LYS A 15 -32.84 10.50 -20.51
C LYS A 15 -33.07 9.70 -21.78
N CYS A 16 -33.39 8.42 -21.61
CA CYS A 16 -33.71 7.47 -22.66
C CYS A 16 -35.21 7.19 -22.67
N PHE A 17 -35.90 7.61 -23.73
CA PHE A 17 -37.30 7.24 -23.97
C PHE A 17 -37.35 5.88 -24.67
N LEU A 18 -38.08 4.92 -24.10
CA LEU A 18 -38.17 3.54 -24.60
C LEU A 18 -39.48 3.35 -25.38
N SER A 19 -39.47 3.65 -26.68
CA SER A 19 -40.64 3.52 -27.56
C SER A 19 -40.83 2.08 -28.03
N HIS A 20 -42.02 1.51 -27.76
CA HIS A 20 -42.33 0.11 -28.03
C HIS A 20 -43.83 -0.17 -28.16
N SER A 21 -44.20 -1.32 -28.74
CA SER A 21 -45.59 -1.79 -28.74
C SER A 21 -45.96 -2.40 -27.39
N SER A 22 -47.23 -2.32 -26.98
CA SER A 22 -47.71 -2.98 -25.77
C SER A 22 -47.53 -4.51 -25.79
N LYS A 23 -47.40 -5.11 -26.97
CA LYS A 23 -47.10 -6.55 -27.14
C LYS A 23 -45.64 -6.90 -26.88
N ASP A 24 -44.74 -5.91 -26.93
CA ASP A 24 -43.29 -6.09 -26.76
C ASP A 24 -42.82 -5.78 -25.33
N LYS A 25 -43.77 -5.51 -24.41
CA LYS A 25 -43.50 -5.13 -23.02
C LYS A 25 -42.58 -6.10 -22.29
N ASN A 26 -42.70 -7.40 -22.53
CA ASN A 26 -41.83 -8.40 -21.87
C ASN A 26 -40.35 -8.16 -22.15
N TYR A 27 -39.99 -7.86 -23.41
CA TYR A 27 -38.62 -7.56 -23.81
C TYR A 27 -38.15 -6.23 -23.20
N VAL A 28 -38.97 -5.18 -23.36
CA VAL A 28 -38.61 -3.82 -22.95
C VAL A 28 -38.57 -3.66 -21.43
N HIS A 29 -39.38 -4.40 -20.68
CA HIS A 29 -39.34 -4.39 -19.22
C HIS A 29 -38.03 -4.97 -18.67
N ILE A 30 -37.47 -6.00 -19.31
CA ILE A 30 -36.14 -6.52 -18.96
C ILE A 30 -35.06 -5.45 -19.23
N VAL A 31 -35.16 -4.74 -20.35
CA VAL A 31 -34.26 -3.61 -20.65
C VAL A 31 -34.39 -2.50 -19.61
N SER A 32 -35.63 -2.09 -19.32
CA SER A 32 -36.00 -1.05 -18.36
C SER A 32 -35.49 -1.37 -16.94
N LYS A 33 -35.63 -2.61 -16.48
CA LYS A 33 -35.15 -3.05 -15.15
C LYS A 33 -33.63 -2.96 -15.01
N ASN A 34 -32.89 -3.18 -16.10
CA ASN A 34 -31.42 -3.17 -16.11
C ASN A 34 -30.80 -1.80 -16.39
N LEU A 35 -31.63 -0.77 -16.64
CA LEU A 35 -31.24 0.64 -16.70
C LEU A 35 -31.56 1.33 -15.37
N LYS A 36 -30.73 2.30 -14.95
CA LYS A 36 -31.03 3.05 -13.71
C LYS A 36 -32.27 3.92 -13.95
N LYS A 37 -33.15 4.01 -12.96
CA LYS A 37 -34.39 4.80 -13.01
C LYS A 37 -34.17 6.23 -13.53
N ASN A 38 -33.07 6.88 -13.15
CA ASN A 38 -32.79 8.25 -13.58
C ASN A 38 -32.49 8.39 -15.09
N PHE A 39 -32.12 7.32 -15.80
CA PHE A 39 -31.79 7.35 -17.23
C PHE A 39 -32.94 6.90 -18.12
N LYS A 40 -34.04 6.35 -17.60
CA LYS A 40 -35.11 5.75 -18.41
C LYS A 40 -36.42 6.54 -18.28
N ILE A 41 -37.22 6.49 -19.34
CA ILE A 41 -38.61 6.90 -19.38
C ILE A 41 -39.40 5.80 -20.09
N ILE A 42 -40.43 5.28 -19.42
CA ILE A 42 -41.34 4.27 -19.96
C ILE A 42 -42.78 4.61 -19.59
N ASP A 43 -43.70 4.41 -20.53
CA ASP A 43 -45.12 4.73 -20.42
C ASP A 43 -45.76 4.14 -19.15
N ASP A 44 -45.48 2.87 -18.84
CA ASP A 44 -46.07 2.15 -17.71
C ASP A 44 -45.59 2.61 -16.32
N GLU A 45 -44.43 3.27 -16.22
CA GLU A 45 -43.85 3.69 -14.93
C GLU A 45 -43.95 5.20 -14.70
N ASP A 46 -43.86 6.01 -15.76
CA ASP A 46 -43.67 7.46 -15.64
C ASP A 46 -44.92 8.29 -15.96
N PHE A 47 -45.88 7.75 -16.73
CA PHE A 47 -47.07 8.52 -17.13
C PHE A 47 -48.10 8.59 -15.98
N LEU A 48 -48.68 9.77 -15.79
CA LEU A 48 -49.71 9.97 -14.75
C LEU A 48 -51.04 9.30 -15.13
N GLN A 49 -51.59 8.51 -14.22
CA GLN A 49 -52.91 7.89 -14.39
C GLN A 49 -54.00 8.97 -14.48
N GLY A 50 -54.81 8.92 -15.53
CA GLY A 50 -55.92 9.85 -15.77
C GLY A 50 -55.59 11.04 -16.69
N GLU A 51 -54.33 11.20 -17.11
CA GLU A 51 -53.91 12.24 -18.07
C GLU A 51 -54.08 11.81 -19.54
N ILE A 52 -54.07 12.78 -20.46
CA ILE A 52 -54.13 12.51 -21.90
C ILE A 52 -52.77 11.95 -22.36
N THR A 53 -52.74 10.69 -22.81
CA THR A 53 -51.52 9.98 -23.25
C THR A 53 -50.67 10.78 -24.23
N LYS A 54 -51.29 11.44 -25.21
CA LYS A 54 -50.60 12.29 -26.19
C LYS A 54 -49.84 13.46 -25.55
N LYS A 55 -50.40 14.09 -24.50
CA LYS A 55 -49.74 15.18 -23.79
C LYS A 55 -48.54 14.69 -22.98
N GLU A 56 -48.66 13.53 -22.34
CA GLU A 56 -47.57 12.91 -21.59
C GLU A 56 -46.43 12.47 -22.53
N ILE A 57 -46.74 11.86 -23.69
CA ILE A 57 -45.74 11.51 -24.71
C ILE A 57 -44.91 12.75 -25.11
N ILE A 58 -45.57 13.86 -25.46
CA ILE A 58 -44.90 15.09 -25.87
C ILE A 58 -44.01 15.64 -24.74
N LYS A 59 -44.56 15.76 -23.54
CA LYS A 59 -43.87 16.25 -22.34
C LYS A 59 -42.61 15.45 -22.02
N PHE A 60 -42.68 14.12 -22.12
CA PHE A 60 -41.54 13.25 -21.84
C PHE A 60 -40.52 13.21 -22.98
N LEU A 61 -40.95 13.31 -24.24
CA LEU A 61 -40.04 13.43 -25.37
C LEU A 61 -39.27 14.76 -25.37
N GLU A 62 -39.85 15.85 -24.86
CA GLU A 62 -39.14 17.14 -24.73
C GLU A 62 -37.96 17.10 -23.76
N ILE A 63 -38.02 16.28 -22.71
CA ILE A 63 -36.91 16.08 -21.76
C ILE A 63 -35.98 14.92 -22.15
N THR A 64 -36.23 14.27 -23.28
CA THR A 64 -35.47 13.11 -23.75
C THR A 64 -34.24 13.55 -24.51
N THR A 65 -33.09 12.91 -24.22
CA THR A 65 -31.85 13.14 -24.97
C THR A 65 -31.49 11.98 -25.90
N ILE A 66 -31.95 10.76 -25.59
CA ILE A 66 -31.78 9.56 -26.40
C ILE A 66 -33.14 8.92 -26.65
N PHE A 67 -33.51 8.72 -27.90
CA PHE A 67 -34.72 7.96 -28.25
C PHE A 67 -34.33 6.53 -28.62
N VAL A 68 -34.92 5.54 -27.94
CA VAL A 68 -34.70 4.12 -28.23
C VAL A 68 -35.97 3.56 -28.86
N PHE A 69 -35.86 3.08 -30.09
CA PHE A 69 -36.99 2.54 -30.83
C PHE A 69 -36.85 1.02 -30.96
N PHE A 70 -37.76 0.28 -30.32
CA PHE A 70 -37.85 -1.18 -30.45
C PHE A 70 -38.76 -1.56 -31.62
N ILE A 71 -38.15 -2.14 -32.65
CA ILE A 71 -38.77 -2.43 -33.95
C ILE A 71 -39.28 -3.88 -33.96
N SER A 72 -40.60 -4.01 -34.07
CA SER A 72 -41.34 -5.26 -34.26
C SER A 72 -42.48 -5.01 -35.25
N ARG A 73 -43.11 -6.07 -35.79
CA ARG A 73 -44.29 -5.89 -36.66
C ARG A 73 -45.40 -5.14 -35.92
N SER A 74 -45.54 -5.42 -34.63
CA SER A 74 -46.53 -4.80 -33.76
C SER A 74 -46.22 -3.34 -33.43
N SER A 75 -44.95 -2.93 -33.40
CA SER A 75 -44.56 -1.54 -33.16
C SER A 75 -44.70 -0.70 -34.43
N LEU A 76 -44.37 -1.25 -35.60
CA LEU A 76 -44.58 -0.60 -36.90
C LEU A 76 -46.07 -0.39 -37.24
N ASP A 77 -46.96 -1.25 -36.75
CA ASP A 77 -48.42 -1.13 -36.97
C ASP A 77 -49.13 -0.26 -35.91
N SER A 78 -48.44 0.19 -34.86
CA SER A 78 -49.02 1.02 -33.79
C SER A 78 -49.05 2.51 -34.16
N ASN A 79 -50.23 3.12 -34.12
CA ASN A 79 -50.39 4.56 -34.37
C ASN A 79 -49.64 5.42 -33.33
N TRP A 80 -49.63 5.02 -32.06
CA TRP A 80 -48.93 5.74 -31.00
C TRP A 80 -47.42 5.74 -31.22
N VAL A 81 -46.84 4.58 -31.57
CA VAL A 81 -45.40 4.44 -31.82
C VAL A 81 -44.99 5.24 -33.06
N ARG A 82 -45.83 5.28 -34.11
CA ARG A 82 -45.58 6.15 -35.28
C ARG A 82 -45.58 7.63 -34.92
N GLU A 83 -46.52 8.08 -34.07
CA GLU A 83 -46.52 9.47 -33.59
C GLU A 83 -45.26 9.77 -32.78
N GLU A 84 -44.84 8.86 -31.89
CA GLU A 84 -43.61 8.99 -31.09
C GLU A 84 -42.36 9.12 -31.97
N ILE A 85 -42.20 8.26 -32.99
CA ILE A 85 -41.04 8.27 -33.89
C ILE A 85 -40.99 9.56 -34.71
N ASN A 86 -42.13 9.99 -35.25
CA ASN A 86 -42.20 11.22 -36.05
C ASN A 86 -41.84 12.45 -35.20
N TYR A 87 -42.39 12.54 -33.98
CA TYR A 87 -42.06 13.65 -33.08
C TYR A 87 -40.61 13.58 -32.59
N ALA A 88 -40.08 12.38 -32.31
CA ALA A 88 -38.68 12.18 -31.96
C ALA A 88 -37.74 12.59 -33.10
N LYS A 89 -38.11 12.35 -34.37
CA LYS A 89 -37.34 12.79 -35.54
C LYS A 89 -37.33 14.31 -35.66
N GLU A 90 -38.47 14.98 -35.49
CA GLU A 90 -38.52 16.44 -35.46
C GLU A 90 -37.64 17.04 -34.36
N LEU A 91 -37.67 16.46 -33.15
CA LEU A 91 -36.82 16.88 -32.03
C LEU A 91 -35.34 16.58 -32.27
N PHE A 92 -35.02 15.49 -32.98
CA PHE A 92 -33.65 15.16 -33.39
C PHE A 92 -33.12 16.16 -34.42
N ASP A 93 -33.92 16.52 -35.42
CA ASP A 93 -33.53 17.49 -36.45
C ASP A 93 -33.39 18.92 -35.88
N LYS A 94 -34.17 19.25 -34.84
CA LYS A 94 -34.00 20.49 -34.03
C LYS A 94 -32.83 20.41 -33.05
N GLY A 95 -32.21 19.24 -32.88
CA GLY A 95 -31.08 19.01 -32.00
C GLY A 95 -31.41 18.87 -30.50
N HIS A 96 -32.69 18.72 -30.13
CA HIS A 96 -33.10 18.41 -28.75
C HIS A 96 -32.75 16.97 -28.38
N ILE A 97 -33.16 16.01 -29.21
CA ILE A 97 -32.71 14.62 -29.10
C ILE A 97 -31.35 14.53 -29.79
N LYS A 98 -30.35 13.97 -29.10
CA LYS A 98 -28.97 13.89 -29.60
C LYS A 98 -28.67 12.59 -30.34
N LYS A 99 -29.38 11.51 -30.01
CA LYS A 99 -29.23 10.18 -30.65
C LYS A 99 -30.55 9.45 -30.73
N ILE A 100 -30.72 8.70 -31.81
CA ILE A 100 -31.78 7.71 -32.00
C ILE A 100 -31.11 6.34 -32.10
N ILE A 101 -31.63 5.35 -31.36
CA ILE A 101 -31.15 3.98 -31.34
C ILE A 101 -32.26 3.05 -31.85
N PRO A 102 -32.24 2.64 -33.13
CA PRO A 102 -33.14 1.64 -33.65
C PRO A 102 -32.66 0.22 -33.28
N ILE A 103 -33.54 -0.59 -32.69
CA ILE A 103 -33.25 -1.98 -32.26
C ILE A 103 -34.33 -2.89 -32.82
N ILE A 104 -33.98 -3.79 -33.76
CA ILE A 104 -34.93 -4.80 -34.25
C ILE A 104 -35.00 -5.93 -33.24
N ILE A 105 -36.21 -6.19 -32.72
CA ILE A 105 -36.49 -7.26 -31.75
C ILE A 105 -37.30 -8.40 -32.36
N ASP A 106 -37.73 -8.28 -33.63
CA ASP A 106 -38.47 -9.30 -34.37
C ASP A 106 -37.60 -9.88 -35.51
N LYS A 107 -37.35 -11.20 -35.48
CA LYS A 107 -36.54 -11.92 -36.47
C LYS A 107 -37.12 -11.84 -37.89
N GLY A 108 -38.41 -11.54 -38.01
CA GLY A 108 -39.12 -11.45 -39.28
C GLY A 108 -39.03 -10.09 -39.98
N ILE A 109 -38.25 -9.14 -39.44
CA ILE A 109 -38.03 -7.79 -39.99
C ILE A 109 -36.55 -7.66 -40.38
N SER A 110 -36.29 -7.09 -41.55
CA SER A 110 -34.94 -6.74 -42.00
C SER A 110 -34.85 -5.23 -42.27
N HIS A 111 -33.64 -4.74 -42.50
CA HIS A 111 -33.39 -3.33 -42.86
C HIS A 111 -34.12 -2.90 -44.16
N ALA A 112 -34.59 -3.84 -44.98
CA ALA A 112 -35.28 -3.61 -46.24
C ALA A 112 -36.81 -3.70 -46.14
N ASP A 113 -37.37 -3.73 -44.92
CA ASP A 113 -38.82 -3.78 -44.72
C ASP A 113 -39.49 -2.46 -45.16
N SER A 114 -40.49 -2.55 -46.05
CA SER A 114 -41.17 -1.38 -46.63
C SER A 114 -41.98 -0.56 -45.64
N LYS A 115 -42.25 -1.09 -44.44
CA LYS A 115 -42.93 -0.35 -43.37
C LYS A 115 -41.98 0.50 -42.51
N LEU A 116 -40.67 0.37 -42.67
CA LEU A 116 -39.70 1.23 -41.99
C LEU A 116 -39.68 2.62 -42.63
N PRO A 117 -39.54 3.70 -41.82
CA PRO A 117 -39.26 5.03 -42.38
C PRO A 117 -37.96 5.03 -43.20
N GLU A 118 -37.99 5.63 -44.40
CA GLU A 118 -36.84 5.65 -45.33
C GLU A 118 -35.55 6.17 -44.68
N TRP A 119 -35.65 7.20 -43.84
CA TRP A 119 -34.48 7.75 -43.13
C TRP A 119 -33.85 6.75 -42.14
N LEU A 120 -34.60 5.79 -41.59
CA LEU A 120 -34.06 4.74 -40.74
C LEU A 120 -33.37 3.64 -41.56
N SER A 121 -33.93 3.25 -42.71
CA SER A 121 -33.31 2.26 -43.58
C SER A 121 -32.04 2.77 -44.26
N ASP A 122 -32.00 4.06 -44.60
CA ASP A 122 -30.92 4.63 -45.41
C ASP A 122 -29.75 5.15 -44.56
N GLU A 123 -30.03 5.68 -43.36
CA GLU A 123 -29.00 6.33 -42.52
C GLU A 123 -28.47 5.43 -41.39
N TYR A 124 -29.17 4.35 -41.01
CA TYR A 124 -28.82 3.51 -39.86
C TYR A 124 -28.48 2.08 -40.25
N ASN A 125 -27.42 1.54 -39.67
CA ASN A 125 -27.14 0.09 -39.71
C ASN A 125 -27.99 -0.62 -38.64
N ILE A 126 -29.20 -1.03 -39.02
CA ILE A 126 -30.15 -1.68 -38.12
C ILE A 126 -30.00 -3.20 -38.19
N GLN A 127 -29.75 -3.83 -37.04
CA GLN A 127 -29.56 -5.28 -36.93
C GLN A 127 -30.55 -5.89 -35.94
N TYR A 128 -30.89 -7.16 -36.19
CA TYR A 128 -31.70 -7.96 -35.27
C TYR A 128 -30.93 -8.25 -33.98
N ILE A 129 -31.54 -7.92 -32.86
CA ILE A 129 -31.01 -8.13 -31.52
C ILE A 129 -32.02 -8.98 -30.75
N PRO A 130 -31.77 -10.31 -30.62
CA PRO A 130 -32.68 -11.21 -29.90
C PRO A 130 -32.64 -10.98 -28.39
N SER A 131 -31.56 -10.40 -27.88
CA SER A 131 -31.27 -10.31 -26.45
C SER A 131 -31.61 -8.93 -25.85
N PRO A 132 -32.51 -8.89 -24.85
CA PRO A 132 -32.69 -7.68 -24.03
C PRO A 132 -31.40 -7.21 -23.37
N ASN A 133 -30.54 -8.12 -22.89
CA ASN A 133 -29.29 -7.78 -22.22
C ASN A 133 -28.26 -7.16 -23.17
N TYR A 134 -28.23 -7.59 -24.44
CA TYR A 134 -27.41 -6.96 -25.48
C TYR A 134 -27.93 -5.56 -25.81
N ALA A 135 -29.25 -5.38 -25.94
CA ALA A 135 -29.87 -4.07 -26.12
C ALA A 135 -29.52 -3.09 -24.98
N VAL A 136 -29.57 -3.54 -23.72
CA VAL A 136 -29.15 -2.74 -22.55
C VAL A 136 -27.71 -2.22 -22.70
N LYS A 137 -26.80 -3.04 -23.24
CA LYS A 137 -25.39 -2.67 -23.40
C LYS A 137 -25.19 -1.63 -24.50
N ILE A 138 -25.90 -1.76 -25.63
CA ILE A 138 -25.90 -0.74 -26.69
C ILE A 138 -26.37 0.59 -26.11
N ILE A 139 -27.50 0.59 -25.39
CA ILE A 139 -28.03 1.80 -24.74
C ILE A 139 -27.02 2.38 -23.74
N LYS A 140 -26.40 1.55 -22.89
CA LYS A 140 -25.37 2.01 -21.93
C LYS A 140 -24.12 2.56 -22.61
N ALA A 141 -23.69 1.98 -23.74
CA ALA A 141 -22.57 2.48 -24.52
C ALA A 141 -22.90 3.86 -25.11
N THR A 142 -24.09 4.03 -25.70
CA THR A 142 -24.54 5.33 -26.22
C THR A 142 -24.72 6.38 -25.13
N ILE A 143 -25.23 6.00 -23.95
CA ILE A 143 -25.27 6.90 -22.78
C ILE A 143 -23.86 7.34 -22.40
N LEU A 144 -22.90 6.42 -22.37
CA LEU A 144 -21.50 6.74 -22.03
C LEU A 144 -20.87 7.66 -23.08
N ASP A 145 -21.06 7.37 -24.37
CA ASP A 145 -20.61 8.21 -25.49
C ASP A 145 -21.09 9.65 -25.33
N LEU A 146 -22.41 9.82 -25.21
CA LEU A 146 -23.03 11.13 -25.02
C LEU A 146 -22.59 11.78 -23.71
N SER A 147 -22.41 11.02 -22.64
CA SER A 147 -21.91 11.57 -21.37
C SER A 147 -20.52 12.19 -21.52
N LEU A 148 -19.64 11.56 -22.31
CA LEU A 148 -18.29 12.04 -22.57
C LEU A 148 -18.27 13.22 -23.57
N GLU A 149 -19.20 13.26 -24.52
CA GLU A 149 -19.38 14.40 -25.43
C GLU A 149 -19.89 15.64 -24.68
N LEU A 150 -20.88 15.46 -23.82
CA LEU A 150 -21.53 16.54 -23.08
C LEU A 150 -20.70 17.02 -21.87
N ASN A 151 -19.81 16.18 -21.33
CA ASN A 151 -19.00 16.52 -20.15
C ASN A 151 -17.49 16.41 -20.42
N PRO A 152 -16.83 17.53 -20.78
CA PRO A 152 -15.38 17.57 -21.03
C PRO A 152 -14.52 17.02 -19.87
N LYS A 153 -14.91 17.25 -18.61
CA LYS A 153 -14.20 16.71 -17.44
C LYS A 153 -14.29 15.18 -17.34
N LEU A 154 -15.43 14.56 -17.66
CA LEU A 154 -15.53 13.09 -17.69
C LEU A 154 -14.63 12.50 -18.79
N LYS A 155 -14.54 13.18 -19.93
CA LYS A 155 -13.63 12.84 -21.02
C LYS A 155 -12.16 12.95 -20.60
N GLU A 156 -11.79 14.06 -19.97
CA GLU A 156 -10.45 14.27 -19.40
C GLU A 156 -10.09 13.14 -18.43
N ARG A 157 -10.96 12.85 -17.45
CA ARG A 157 -10.78 11.76 -16.48
C ARG A 157 -10.52 10.41 -17.12
N SER A 158 -11.28 10.09 -18.18
CA SER A 158 -11.17 8.82 -18.91
C SER A 158 -9.84 8.68 -19.67
N ASN A 159 -9.23 9.81 -20.03
CA ASN A 159 -7.96 9.87 -20.75
C ASN A 159 -6.73 9.88 -19.80
N ILE A 160 -6.93 9.98 -18.48
CA ILE A 160 -5.83 9.91 -17.51
C ILE A 160 -5.32 8.47 -17.41
N PHE A 161 -4.32 8.18 -18.23
CA PHE A 161 -3.50 6.99 -18.19
C PHE A 161 -2.03 7.43 -18.31
N VAL A 162 -1.15 6.89 -17.45
CA VAL A 162 0.26 7.29 -17.37
C VAL A 162 1.16 6.08 -17.32
N GLY A 163 2.26 6.14 -18.07
CA GLY A 163 3.29 5.10 -18.09
C GLY A 163 2.93 3.91 -18.96
N ARG A 164 3.58 2.79 -18.67
CA ARG A 164 3.43 1.47 -19.31
C ARG A 164 3.76 1.46 -20.80
N ALA A 165 4.64 2.36 -21.25
CA ALA A 165 4.99 2.49 -22.67
C ALA A 165 5.50 1.17 -23.25
N GLU A 166 6.41 0.47 -22.55
CA GLU A 166 6.94 -0.82 -22.99
C GLU A 166 5.87 -1.92 -23.08
N LEU A 167 4.93 -1.96 -22.13
CA LEU A 167 3.85 -2.96 -22.17
C LEU A 167 2.85 -2.67 -23.30
N ILE A 168 2.54 -1.39 -23.52
CA ILE A 168 1.68 -0.97 -24.63
C ILE A 168 2.36 -1.33 -25.96
N LYS A 169 3.64 -1.02 -26.10
CA LYS A 169 4.43 -1.35 -27.29
C LYS A 169 4.40 -2.84 -27.57
N LYS A 170 4.63 -3.70 -26.56
CA LYS A 170 4.56 -5.16 -26.71
C LYS A 170 3.19 -5.66 -27.17
N ILE A 171 2.11 -5.04 -26.68
CA ILE A 171 0.74 -5.37 -27.13
C ILE A 171 0.53 -4.94 -28.58
N GLU A 172 0.96 -3.73 -28.95
CA GLU A 172 0.88 -3.23 -30.34
C GLU A 172 1.66 -4.12 -31.30
N GLU A 173 2.93 -4.42 -30.98
CA GLU A 173 3.78 -5.34 -31.74
C GLU A 173 3.11 -6.71 -31.92
N ARG A 174 2.45 -7.23 -30.88
CA ARG A 174 1.74 -8.50 -30.98
C ARG A 174 0.49 -8.43 -31.87
N MET A 175 -0.24 -7.32 -31.84
CA MET A 175 -1.45 -7.12 -32.65
C MET A 175 -1.10 -6.92 -34.13
N ASP A 176 0.04 -6.31 -34.42
CA ASP A 176 0.51 -6.02 -35.78
C ASP A 176 1.41 -7.15 -36.37
N ASP A 177 1.66 -8.22 -35.60
CA ASP A 177 2.48 -9.37 -36.01
C ASP A 177 1.73 -10.23 -37.05
N TYR A 178 2.05 -10.02 -38.33
CA TYR A 178 1.47 -10.75 -39.45
C TYR A 178 2.00 -12.19 -39.60
N LEU A 179 3.06 -12.57 -38.88
CA LEU A 179 3.64 -13.92 -38.94
C LEU A 179 2.94 -14.90 -38.00
N LYS A 180 2.13 -14.39 -37.06
CA LYS A 180 1.41 -15.19 -36.05
C LYS A 180 -0.09 -15.06 -36.25
N GLU A 181 -0.83 -16.06 -35.80
CA GLU A 181 -2.29 -15.95 -35.74
C GLU A 181 -2.73 -14.77 -34.88
N SER A 182 -3.89 -14.17 -35.16
CA SER A 182 -4.42 -13.10 -34.31
C SER A 182 -4.81 -13.63 -32.92
N PRO A 183 -4.53 -12.88 -31.84
CA PRO A 183 -4.89 -13.33 -30.50
C PRO A 183 -6.41 -13.33 -30.31
N VAL A 184 -6.94 -14.44 -29.81
CA VAL A 184 -8.36 -14.60 -29.39
C VAL A 184 -8.53 -14.22 -27.92
N CYS A 185 -7.51 -14.48 -27.11
CA CYS A 185 -7.48 -14.20 -25.68
C CYS A 185 -6.25 -13.35 -25.29
N MET A 186 -6.50 -12.21 -24.63
CA MET A 186 -5.47 -11.31 -24.11
C MET A 186 -5.47 -11.35 -22.59
N ILE A 187 -4.35 -11.72 -21.97
CA ILE A 187 -4.25 -11.95 -20.53
C ILE A 187 -3.28 -10.95 -19.90
N ALA A 188 -3.74 -10.22 -18.87
CA ALA A 188 -2.88 -9.40 -18.02
C ALA A 188 -2.91 -9.91 -16.58
N SER A 189 -1.73 -10.29 -16.09
CA SER A 189 -1.47 -10.81 -14.75
C SER A 189 -0.75 -9.80 -13.87
N GLY A 190 -0.78 -9.96 -12.54
CA GLY A 190 -0.23 -9.00 -11.58
C GLY A 190 -1.09 -8.82 -10.34
N LEU A 191 -0.54 -8.10 -9.34
CA LEU A 191 -1.21 -7.85 -8.06
C LEU A 191 -2.58 -7.15 -8.22
N GLN A 192 -3.43 -7.29 -7.19
CA GLN A 192 -4.70 -6.60 -7.17
C GLN A 192 -4.49 -5.08 -7.20
N SER A 193 -5.35 -4.38 -7.94
CA SER A 193 -5.29 -2.91 -8.05
C SER A 193 -4.07 -2.32 -8.77
N ILE A 194 -3.21 -3.14 -9.38
CA ILE A 194 -2.00 -2.69 -10.12
C ILE A 194 -2.29 -2.04 -11.49
N GLY A 195 -3.53 -2.15 -11.99
CA GLY A 195 -3.96 -1.53 -13.24
C GLY A 195 -4.12 -2.46 -14.46
N ARG A 196 -4.10 -3.80 -14.27
CA ARG A 196 -4.29 -4.83 -15.32
C ARG A 196 -5.42 -4.52 -16.31
N ARG A 197 -6.63 -4.27 -15.80
CA ARG A 197 -7.82 -3.93 -16.61
C ARG A 197 -7.65 -2.65 -17.41
N SER A 198 -7.08 -1.62 -16.79
CA SER A 198 -6.89 -0.31 -17.42
C SER A 198 -5.86 -0.39 -18.53
N LEU A 199 -4.78 -1.16 -18.34
CA LEU A 199 -3.75 -1.39 -19.35
C LEU A 199 -4.34 -2.07 -20.60
N LEU A 200 -5.02 -3.21 -20.43
CA LEU A 200 -5.62 -3.92 -21.57
C LEU A 200 -6.62 -3.05 -22.32
N LYS A 201 -7.52 -2.36 -21.59
CA LYS A 201 -8.48 -1.45 -22.22
C LYS A 201 -7.80 -0.31 -22.98
N HIS A 202 -6.74 0.28 -22.43
CA HIS A 202 -6.03 1.38 -23.06
C HIS A 202 -5.27 0.91 -24.31
N ALA A 203 -4.49 -0.17 -24.19
CA ALA A 203 -3.70 -0.70 -25.30
C ALA A 203 -4.59 -1.18 -26.46
N LEU A 204 -5.65 -1.93 -26.17
CA LEU A 204 -6.57 -2.43 -27.21
C LEU A 204 -7.39 -1.32 -27.87
N LYS A 205 -7.68 -0.21 -27.17
CA LYS A 205 -8.27 0.98 -27.80
C LYS A 205 -7.28 1.69 -28.72
N LYS A 206 -6.00 1.71 -28.34
CA LYS A 206 -4.92 2.33 -29.12
C LYS A 206 -4.62 1.55 -30.39
N SER A 207 -4.65 0.21 -30.32
CA SER A 207 -4.49 -0.69 -31.48
C SER A 207 -5.78 -0.87 -32.31
N ASN A 208 -6.83 -0.08 -32.06
CA ASN A 208 -8.15 -0.18 -32.72
C ASN A 208 -8.87 -1.54 -32.56
N ALA A 209 -8.39 -2.43 -31.69
CA ALA A 209 -9.05 -3.70 -31.38
C ALA A 209 -10.30 -3.52 -30.50
N LEU A 210 -10.40 -2.40 -29.77
CA LEU A 210 -11.58 -1.99 -29.02
C LEU A 210 -12.06 -0.61 -29.48
N ARG A 211 -13.39 -0.42 -29.56
CA ARG A 211 -13.95 0.92 -29.80
C ARG A 211 -13.67 1.83 -28.59
N LYS A 212 -13.50 3.13 -28.84
CA LYS A 212 -13.11 4.12 -27.82
C LYS A 212 -13.96 4.06 -26.55
N ASN A 213 -15.27 3.79 -26.65
CA ASN A 213 -16.20 3.80 -25.53
C ASN A 213 -16.98 2.48 -25.39
N GLU A 214 -16.40 1.38 -25.87
CA GLU A 214 -17.02 0.06 -25.80
C GLU A 214 -17.26 -0.40 -24.35
N VAL A 215 -18.48 -0.85 -24.06
CA VAL A 215 -18.86 -1.43 -22.78
C VAL A 215 -18.69 -2.94 -22.84
N LEU A 216 -17.65 -3.47 -22.19
CA LEU A 216 -17.39 -4.90 -22.15
C LEU A 216 -18.43 -5.65 -21.30
N PHE A 217 -18.75 -6.89 -21.70
CA PHE A 217 -19.37 -7.86 -20.80
C PHE A 217 -18.35 -8.30 -19.76
N THR A 218 -18.77 -8.64 -18.55
CA THR A 218 -17.84 -9.02 -17.50
C THR A 218 -18.36 -10.22 -16.76
N ILE A 219 -17.52 -11.25 -16.68
CA ILE A 219 -17.73 -12.43 -15.84
C ILE A 219 -16.58 -12.50 -14.85
N SER A 220 -16.84 -13.05 -13.66
CA SER A 220 -15.79 -13.34 -12.68
C SER A 220 -15.77 -14.83 -12.40
N LEU A 221 -14.56 -15.39 -12.35
CA LEU A 221 -14.32 -16.78 -12.06
C LEU A 221 -13.48 -16.92 -10.79
N THR A 222 -13.85 -17.86 -9.93
CA THR A 222 -13.13 -18.25 -8.71
C THR A 222 -12.39 -19.57 -8.90
N GLU A 223 -11.45 -19.91 -8.02
CA GLU A 223 -10.70 -21.17 -8.10
C GLU A 223 -11.56 -22.45 -8.03
N TYR A 224 -12.82 -22.33 -7.61
CA TYR A 224 -13.78 -23.43 -7.57
C TYR A 224 -14.65 -23.54 -8.83
N ASP A 225 -14.58 -22.55 -9.72
CA ASP A 225 -15.41 -22.51 -10.91
C ASP A 225 -14.80 -23.37 -12.03
N GLY A 226 -15.63 -24.20 -12.65
CA GLY A 226 -15.24 -25.06 -13.77
C GLY A 226 -15.74 -24.57 -15.13
N ILE A 227 -15.64 -25.44 -16.14
CA ILE A 227 -16.21 -25.18 -17.48
C ILE A 227 -17.72 -24.89 -17.42
N ASP A 228 -18.43 -25.53 -16.49
CA ASP A 228 -19.87 -25.35 -16.37
C ASP A 228 -20.24 -23.94 -15.90
N ASP A 229 -19.58 -23.45 -14.86
CA ASP A 229 -19.73 -22.08 -14.38
C ASP A 229 -19.33 -21.07 -15.46
N PHE A 230 -18.28 -21.36 -16.22
CA PHE A 230 -17.86 -20.52 -17.34
C PHE A 230 -18.97 -20.41 -18.40
N ILE A 231 -19.53 -21.54 -18.84
CA ILE A 231 -20.61 -21.58 -19.82
C ILE A 231 -21.88 -20.90 -19.28
N LEU A 232 -22.27 -21.19 -18.04
CA LEU A 232 -23.44 -20.59 -17.41
C LEU A 232 -23.29 -19.07 -17.32
N LYS A 233 -22.11 -18.58 -16.90
CA LYS A 233 -21.84 -17.13 -16.81
C LYS A 233 -21.78 -16.48 -18.19
N LEU A 234 -21.26 -17.15 -19.23
CA LEU A 234 -21.31 -16.65 -20.60
C LEU A 234 -22.74 -16.59 -21.14
N THR A 235 -23.56 -17.59 -20.81
CA THR A 235 -24.97 -17.64 -21.18
C THR A 235 -25.79 -16.57 -20.43
N ASP A 236 -25.47 -16.32 -19.15
CA ASP A 236 -26.11 -15.29 -18.30
C ASP A 236 -25.83 -13.85 -18.76
N LEU A 237 -24.76 -13.64 -19.55
CA LEU A 237 -24.59 -12.37 -20.28
C LEU A 237 -25.81 -12.05 -21.16
N GLY A 238 -26.58 -13.09 -21.48
CA GLY A 238 -27.85 -13.05 -22.18
C GLY A 238 -27.71 -12.75 -23.65
N VAL A 239 -26.50 -12.71 -24.20
CA VAL A 239 -26.22 -12.28 -25.59
C VAL A 239 -26.97 -13.13 -26.62
N PHE A 240 -27.21 -14.41 -26.30
CA PHE A 240 -27.98 -15.34 -27.12
C PHE A 240 -29.14 -15.93 -26.31
N GLU A 241 -30.17 -16.40 -27.01
CA GLU A 241 -31.23 -17.19 -26.39
C GLU A 241 -30.63 -18.47 -25.78
N SER A 242 -31.04 -18.80 -24.56
CA SER A 242 -30.56 -19.98 -23.85
C SER A 242 -30.99 -21.25 -24.59
N ASP A 243 -30.03 -21.99 -25.13
CA ASP A 243 -30.32 -23.24 -25.81
C ASP A 243 -30.59 -24.32 -24.74
N SER A 244 -31.78 -24.93 -24.77
CA SER A 244 -32.18 -25.94 -23.77
C SER A 244 -31.28 -27.19 -23.77
N LYS A 245 -30.40 -27.32 -24.78
CA LYS A 245 -29.43 -28.40 -24.98
C LYS A 245 -28.31 -28.42 -23.94
N TYR A 246 -27.90 -27.27 -23.38
CA TYR A 246 -26.78 -27.24 -22.43
C TYR A 246 -27.12 -27.93 -21.10
N ASN A 247 -28.37 -27.82 -20.63
CA ASN A 247 -28.84 -28.42 -19.37
C ASN A 247 -28.87 -29.96 -19.34
N GLN A 248 -28.38 -30.65 -20.39
CA GLN A 248 -28.46 -32.11 -20.53
C GLN A 248 -27.13 -32.81 -20.89
N SER A 249 -26.01 -32.11 -21.10
CA SER A 249 -24.76 -32.77 -21.53
C SER A 249 -23.90 -33.26 -20.35
N VAL A 250 -23.67 -34.58 -20.31
CA VAL A 250 -22.83 -35.23 -19.27
C VAL A 250 -21.34 -35.21 -19.63
N PHE A 251 -21.01 -35.16 -20.93
CA PHE A 251 -19.63 -35.29 -21.42
C PHE A 251 -18.91 -33.95 -21.59
N LEU A 252 -17.63 -33.91 -21.20
CA LEU A 252 -16.78 -32.71 -21.31
C LEU A 252 -16.64 -32.22 -22.76
N ILE A 253 -16.54 -33.13 -23.74
CA ILE A 253 -16.40 -32.78 -25.16
C ILE A 253 -17.60 -31.97 -25.67
N ASP A 254 -18.81 -32.29 -25.21
CA ASP A 254 -20.04 -31.60 -25.62
C ASP A 254 -20.11 -30.20 -24.98
N LYS A 255 -19.61 -30.07 -23.75
CA LYS A 255 -19.49 -28.78 -23.06
C LYS A 255 -18.47 -27.87 -23.76
N ILE A 256 -17.32 -28.42 -24.15
CA ILE A 256 -16.29 -27.69 -24.93
C ILE A 256 -16.89 -27.21 -26.26
N ARG A 257 -17.57 -28.09 -27.01
CA ARG A 257 -18.23 -27.72 -28.28
C ARG A 257 -19.26 -26.61 -28.09
N TYR A 258 -20.06 -26.67 -27.02
CA TYR A 258 -21.03 -25.62 -26.71
C TYR A 258 -20.34 -24.29 -26.38
N ALA A 259 -19.24 -24.32 -25.62
CA ALA A 259 -18.46 -23.10 -25.34
C ALA A 259 -17.80 -22.51 -26.61
N ILE A 260 -17.35 -23.36 -27.55
CA ILE A 260 -16.84 -22.92 -28.85
C ILE A 260 -17.95 -22.23 -29.66
N ASP A 261 -19.14 -22.84 -29.76
CA ASP A 261 -20.29 -22.25 -30.45
C ASP A 261 -20.69 -20.89 -29.84
N LEU A 262 -20.71 -20.78 -28.51
CA LEU A 262 -20.92 -19.49 -27.84
C LEU A 262 -19.85 -18.46 -28.22
N MET A 263 -18.58 -18.85 -28.24
CA MET A 263 -17.47 -17.96 -28.58
C MET A 263 -17.52 -17.50 -30.04
N GLU A 264 -17.80 -18.40 -30.99
CA GLU A 264 -17.92 -18.08 -32.41
C GLU A 264 -19.12 -17.15 -32.66
N LYS A 265 -20.26 -17.40 -32.00
CA LYS A 265 -21.40 -16.50 -32.03
C LYS A 265 -21.03 -15.11 -31.49
N MET A 266 -20.31 -15.01 -30.36
CA MET A 266 -19.85 -13.71 -29.82
C MET A 266 -18.91 -12.99 -30.79
N SER A 267 -17.98 -13.73 -31.40
CA SER A 267 -17.06 -13.21 -32.40
C SER A 267 -17.79 -12.59 -33.60
N SER A 268 -18.82 -13.27 -34.14
CA SER A 268 -19.57 -12.84 -35.33
C SER A 268 -20.26 -11.47 -35.17
N ILE A 269 -20.68 -11.12 -33.95
CA ILE A 269 -21.31 -9.83 -33.62
C ILE A 269 -20.33 -8.87 -32.90
N ASN A 270 -19.04 -9.19 -32.91
CA ASN A 270 -17.97 -8.41 -32.27
C ASN A 270 -18.19 -8.15 -30.77
N VAL A 271 -18.78 -9.11 -30.06
CA VAL A 271 -18.94 -9.06 -28.61
C VAL A 271 -17.66 -9.53 -27.91
N ARG A 272 -17.20 -8.73 -26.96
CA ARG A 272 -16.00 -9.00 -26.16
C ARG A 272 -16.34 -9.16 -24.69
N VAL A 273 -15.71 -10.13 -24.05
CA VAL A 273 -15.93 -10.49 -22.65
C VAL A 273 -14.66 -10.23 -21.84
N LEU A 274 -14.79 -9.38 -20.82
CA LEU A 274 -13.80 -9.19 -19.78
C LEU A 274 -13.95 -10.33 -18.75
N VAL A 275 -12.92 -11.16 -18.62
CA VAL A 275 -12.88 -12.26 -17.65
C VAL A 275 -12.02 -11.86 -16.47
N GLU A 276 -12.63 -11.74 -15.28
CA GLU A 276 -11.92 -11.55 -14.01
C GLU A 276 -11.59 -12.92 -13.41
N ASP A 277 -10.41 -13.43 -13.72
CA ASP A 277 -9.97 -14.78 -13.34
C ASP A 277 -9.20 -14.76 -12.01
N ASN A 278 -9.76 -15.42 -11.00
CA ASN A 278 -9.16 -15.56 -9.68
C ASN A 278 -8.63 -16.97 -9.40
N GLY A 279 -8.22 -17.72 -10.44
CA GLY A 279 -7.62 -19.04 -10.29
C GLY A 279 -8.33 -20.19 -11.00
N SER A 280 -9.38 -19.91 -11.76
CA SER A 280 -10.16 -20.92 -12.49
C SER A 280 -9.44 -21.31 -13.78
N ILE A 281 -9.14 -20.31 -14.62
CA ILE A 281 -8.54 -20.54 -15.94
C ILE A 281 -7.03 -20.59 -15.80
N VAL A 282 -6.42 -19.58 -15.16
CA VAL A 282 -5.00 -19.61 -14.84
C VAL A 282 -4.86 -19.92 -13.37
N ASN A 283 -4.36 -21.12 -13.06
CA ASN A 283 -4.21 -21.56 -11.67
C ASN A 283 -2.95 -20.97 -11.01
N TRP A 284 -2.79 -21.25 -9.71
CA TRP A 284 -1.64 -20.81 -8.91
C TRP A 284 -0.27 -21.33 -9.43
N ASN A 285 -0.27 -22.44 -10.17
CA ASN A 285 0.92 -22.97 -10.83
C ASN A 285 1.23 -22.30 -12.18
N GLY A 286 0.39 -21.37 -12.64
CA GLY A 286 0.54 -20.70 -13.93
C GLY A 286 0.17 -21.58 -15.12
N ASN A 287 -0.54 -22.68 -14.88
CA ASN A 287 -1.12 -23.51 -15.93
C ASN A 287 -2.48 -22.96 -16.33
N ILE A 288 -2.78 -23.04 -17.63
CA ILE A 288 -4.09 -22.76 -18.17
C ILE A 288 -4.91 -24.05 -18.10
N ALA A 289 -6.18 -23.97 -17.72
CA ALA A 289 -7.06 -25.12 -17.70
C ALA A 289 -7.21 -25.74 -19.09
N ASP A 290 -7.09 -27.08 -19.18
CA ASP A 290 -7.10 -27.82 -20.46
C ASP A 290 -8.36 -27.53 -21.28
N TRP A 291 -9.52 -27.53 -20.62
CA TRP A 291 -10.80 -27.23 -21.26
C TRP A 291 -10.84 -25.83 -21.90
N PHE A 292 -10.11 -24.85 -21.36
CA PHE A 292 -10.04 -23.51 -21.94
C PHE A 292 -9.07 -23.48 -23.12
N LEU A 293 -7.96 -24.21 -23.05
CA LEU A 293 -7.05 -24.37 -24.19
C LEU A 293 -7.75 -25.02 -25.38
N ASP A 294 -8.54 -26.07 -25.13
CA ASP A 294 -9.31 -26.76 -26.16
C ASP A 294 -10.31 -25.82 -26.84
N ILE A 295 -11.04 -25.01 -26.07
CA ILE A 295 -11.98 -24.01 -26.62
C ILE A 295 -11.27 -23.01 -27.54
N ILE A 296 -10.11 -22.50 -27.15
CA ILE A 296 -9.38 -21.50 -27.94
C ILE A 296 -8.78 -22.11 -29.20
N LYS A 297 -8.15 -23.28 -29.08
CA LYS A 297 -7.46 -23.96 -30.19
C LYS A 297 -8.44 -24.39 -31.29
N ASP A 298 -9.54 -25.02 -30.90
CA ASP A 298 -10.48 -25.67 -31.84
C ASP A 298 -11.46 -24.68 -32.49
N SER A 299 -11.40 -23.40 -32.12
CA SER A 299 -12.26 -22.36 -32.68
C SER A 299 -11.72 -21.73 -33.96
N ASN A 300 -12.62 -21.34 -34.87
CA ASN A 300 -12.27 -20.61 -36.09
C ASN A 300 -12.32 -19.08 -35.91
N VAL A 301 -11.94 -18.60 -34.72
CA VAL A 301 -12.03 -17.19 -34.35
C VAL A 301 -10.69 -16.48 -34.61
N GLU A 302 -10.76 -15.34 -35.31
CA GLU A 302 -9.58 -14.53 -35.67
C GLU A 302 -9.55 -13.16 -34.96
N ASN A 303 -10.55 -12.83 -34.14
CA ASN A 303 -10.61 -11.60 -33.38
C ASN A 303 -10.57 -11.86 -31.85
N ILE A 304 -10.16 -10.84 -31.10
CA ILE A 304 -10.18 -10.92 -29.63
C ILE A 304 -11.63 -11.05 -29.15
N VAL A 305 -11.92 -12.15 -28.46
CA VAL A 305 -13.19 -12.35 -27.75
C VAL A 305 -12.98 -12.19 -26.25
N PHE A 306 -11.89 -12.73 -25.71
CA PHE A 306 -11.62 -12.70 -24.27
C PHE A 306 -10.51 -11.71 -23.90
N ILE A 307 -10.84 -10.82 -22.96
CA ILE A 307 -9.89 -9.92 -22.32
C ILE A 307 -9.82 -10.37 -20.85
N MET A 308 -8.73 -11.00 -20.45
CA MET A 308 -8.61 -11.62 -19.13
C MET A 308 -7.72 -10.81 -18.20
N VAL A 309 -8.21 -10.60 -16.99
CA VAL A 309 -7.43 -10.08 -15.87
C VAL A 309 -7.26 -11.22 -14.88
N SER A 310 -6.08 -11.84 -14.88
CA SER A 310 -5.81 -13.00 -14.02
C SER A 310 -4.99 -12.63 -12.79
N LYS A 311 -5.35 -13.20 -11.64
CA LYS A 311 -4.59 -13.09 -10.39
C LYS A 311 -3.18 -13.69 -10.53
N TYR A 312 -3.04 -14.78 -11.27
CA TYR A 312 -1.77 -15.51 -11.41
C TYR A 312 -1.13 -15.25 -12.77
N LYS A 313 0.21 -15.28 -12.82
CA LYS A 313 0.98 -15.21 -14.07
C LYS A 313 1.00 -16.58 -14.74
N ILE A 314 0.95 -16.58 -16.06
CA ILE A 314 1.09 -17.80 -16.86
C ILE A 314 2.56 -18.18 -16.93
N TYR A 315 2.84 -19.47 -16.75
CA TYR A 315 4.15 -20.03 -17.01
C TYR A 315 4.37 -20.08 -18.53
N ILE A 316 5.31 -19.28 -19.05
CA ILE A 316 5.51 -19.04 -20.49
C ILE A 316 5.56 -20.34 -21.32
N PRO A 317 6.21 -21.43 -20.87
CA PRO A 317 6.21 -22.67 -21.64
C PRO A 317 4.82 -23.27 -21.92
N ASN A 318 3.82 -22.96 -21.10
CA ASN A 318 2.45 -23.40 -21.33
C ASN A 318 1.77 -22.68 -22.51
N LEU A 319 2.40 -21.64 -23.06
CA LEU A 319 1.93 -20.90 -24.24
C LEU A 319 2.60 -21.39 -25.54
N TYR A 320 3.57 -22.31 -25.48
CA TYR A 320 4.23 -22.81 -26.69
C TYR A 320 3.19 -23.47 -27.62
N GLY A 321 3.12 -22.98 -28.87
CA GLY A 321 2.18 -23.46 -29.88
C GLY A 321 0.75 -22.91 -29.78
N SER A 322 0.50 -21.86 -28.98
CA SER A 322 -0.81 -21.21 -28.88
C SER A 322 -0.71 -19.71 -29.13
N ASP A 323 -0.53 -19.34 -30.40
CA ASP A 323 -0.47 -17.91 -30.79
C ASP A 323 -1.79 -17.18 -30.46
N LYS A 324 -2.93 -17.89 -30.48
CA LYS A 324 -4.25 -17.35 -30.09
C LYS A 324 -4.34 -16.85 -28.64
N ILE A 325 -3.37 -17.15 -27.77
CA ILE A 325 -3.31 -16.63 -26.39
C ILE A 325 -2.06 -15.77 -26.22
N TYR A 326 -2.26 -14.51 -25.85
CA TYR A 326 -1.17 -13.62 -25.49
C TYR A 326 -1.26 -13.20 -24.03
N SER A 327 -0.15 -13.27 -23.30
CA SER A 327 -0.08 -12.96 -21.87
C SER A 327 1.02 -11.97 -21.55
N LEU A 328 0.74 -11.07 -20.61
CA LEU A 328 1.71 -10.14 -20.02
C LEU A 328 1.56 -10.04 -18.50
N SER A 329 2.67 -9.71 -17.84
CA SER A 329 2.72 -9.39 -16.41
C SER A 329 2.81 -7.89 -16.22
N VAL A 330 1.98 -7.35 -15.32
CA VAL A 330 1.87 -5.92 -15.01
C VAL A 330 2.59 -5.64 -13.69
N PRO A 331 3.80 -5.04 -13.71
CA PRO A 331 4.56 -4.70 -12.50
C PRO A 331 3.98 -3.46 -11.80
N GLU A 332 4.60 -3.01 -10.72
CA GLU A 332 4.39 -1.70 -10.11
C GLU A 332 4.70 -0.55 -11.07
N LEU A 333 4.08 0.62 -10.85
CA LEU A 333 4.50 1.86 -11.50
C LEU A 333 5.87 2.28 -10.96
N ASP A 334 6.77 2.63 -11.87
CA ASP A 334 8.04 3.23 -11.48
C ASP A 334 7.85 4.63 -10.87
N LYS A 335 8.91 5.20 -10.31
CA LYS A 335 8.84 6.53 -9.66
C LYS A 335 8.35 7.62 -10.62
N LYS A 336 8.84 7.65 -11.86
CA LYS A 336 8.45 8.65 -12.86
C LYS A 336 6.99 8.49 -13.29
N GLU A 337 6.56 7.27 -13.53
CA GLU A 337 5.18 6.95 -13.92
C GLU A 337 4.19 7.31 -12.82
N ARG A 338 4.55 7.01 -11.56
CA ARG A 338 3.74 7.29 -10.39
C ARG A 338 3.63 8.79 -10.10
N ASP A 339 4.74 9.52 -10.20
CA ASP A 339 4.75 10.98 -10.09
C ASP A 339 3.90 11.61 -11.20
N GLY A 340 4.04 11.10 -12.43
CA GLY A 340 3.24 11.54 -13.56
C GLY A 340 1.74 11.30 -13.36
N LEU A 341 1.36 10.14 -12.82
CA LEU A 341 -0.04 9.82 -12.51
C LEU A 341 -0.58 10.74 -11.41
N PHE A 342 0.19 10.94 -10.34
CA PHE A 342 -0.16 11.80 -9.22
C PHE A 342 -0.41 13.24 -9.68
N ILE A 343 0.53 13.81 -10.43
CA ILE A 343 0.43 15.20 -10.92
C ILE A 343 -0.76 15.38 -11.87
N ARG A 344 -0.93 14.49 -12.86
CA ARG A 344 -2.04 14.60 -13.81
C ARG A 344 -3.39 14.46 -13.11
N TYR A 345 -3.49 13.59 -12.12
CA TYR A 345 -4.74 13.40 -11.39
C TYR A 345 -5.05 14.56 -10.44
N MET A 346 -4.05 15.13 -9.76
CA MET A 346 -4.24 16.36 -8.96
C MET A 346 -4.68 17.56 -9.81
N ARG A 347 -4.08 17.73 -11.00
CA ARG A 347 -4.51 18.77 -11.97
C ARG A 347 -5.95 18.58 -12.41
N PHE A 348 -6.35 17.35 -12.69
CA PHE A 348 -7.74 17.03 -13.03
C PHE A 348 -8.72 17.38 -11.89
N LEU A 349 -8.28 17.27 -10.63
CA LEU A 349 -9.06 17.67 -9.46
C LEU A 349 -9.00 19.18 -9.18
N ASP A 350 -8.50 20.00 -10.10
CA ASP A 350 -8.27 21.44 -9.98
C ASP A 350 -7.43 21.84 -8.74
N HIS A 351 -6.56 20.95 -8.29
CA HIS A 351 -5.68 21.20 -7.16
C HIS A 351 -4.21 21.19 -7.59
N GLU A 352 -3.54 22.32 -7.39
CA GLU A 352 -2.09 22.42 -7.60
C GLU A 352 -1.34 22.00 -6.33
N ILE A 353 -0.36 21.12 -6.51
CA ILE A 353 0.58 20.73 -5.47
C ILE A 353 1.90 21.45 -5.70
N SER A 354 2.46 22.02 -4.64
CA SER A 354 3.74 22.70 -4.71
C SER A 354 4.87 21.72 -5.03
N SER A 355 5.89 22.19 -5.76
CA SER A 355 7.08 21.37 -6.09
C SER A 355 7.82 20.86 -4.86
N ARG A 356 7.59 21.45 -3.68
CA ARG A 356 8.17 21.02 -2.40
C ARG A 356 7.43 19.83 -1.79
N ASP A 357 6.14 19.66 -2.08
CA ASP A 357 5.30 18.63 -1.48
C ASP A 357 5.25 17.35 -2.32
N ILE A 358 5.53 17.44 -3.64
CA ILE A 358 5.59 16.29 -4.54
C ILE A 358 6.56 15.22 -4.02
N PRO A 359 7.82 15.52 -3.64
CA PRO A 359 8.76 14.50 -3.18
C PRO A 359 8.26 13.76 -1.93
N PHE A 360 7.63 14.48 -1.00
CA PHE A 360 7.08 13.88 0.23
C PHE A 360 6.05 12.79 -0.08
N PHE A 361 5.05 13.09 -0.91
CA PHE A 361 4.02 12.10 -1.25
C PHE A 361 4.56 11.04 -2.21
N SER A 362 5.43 11.42 -3.16
CA SER A 362 6.07 10.49 -4.09
C SER A 362 6.81 9.36 -3.37
N ASP A 363 7.53 9.69 -2.29
CA ASP A 363 8.31 8.71 -1.51
C ASP A 363 7.42 7.78 -0.67
N LEU A 364 6.18 8.17 -0.35
CA LEU A 364 5.20 7.33 0.36
C LEU A 364 4.51 6.31 -0.58
N LEU A 365 4.36 6.65 -1.85
CA LEU A 365 3.65 5.82 -2.80
C LEU A 365 4.53 4.61 -3.21
N LYS A 366 3.93 3.44 -3.40
CA LYS A 366 4.63 2.16 -3.69
C LYS A 366 4.27 1.58 -5.06
N GLY A 367 3.84 2.43 -6.00
CA GLY A 367 3.61 2.02 -7.39
C GLY A 367 2.21 1.48 -7.72
N PHE A 368 1.29 1.46 -6.75
CA PHE A 368 -0.11 1.07 -6.98
C PHE A 368 -0.96 2.26 -7.46
N PRO A 369 -1.58 2.22 -8.66
CA PRO A 369 -2.42 3.31 -9.14
C PRO A 369 -3.56 3.71 -8.21
N LYS A 370 -4.20 2.72 -7.54
CA LYS A 370 -5.27 3.03 -6.58
C LYS A 370 -4.77 3.79 -5.34
N GLN A 371 -3.53 3.53 -4.90
CA GLN A 371 -2.92 4.28 -3.81
C GLN A 371 -2.73 5.74 -4.22
N VAL A 372 -2.27 5.99 -5.45
CA VAL A 372 -2.15 7.35 -6.00
C VAL A 372 -3.49 8.07 -5.98
N PHE A 373 -4.55 7.44 -6.49
CA PHE A 373 -5.89 8.04 -6.48
C PHE A 373 -6.42 8.29 -5.07
N PHE A 374 -6.20 7.35 -4.14
CA PHE A 374 -6.55 7.52 -2.73
C PHE A 374 -5.83 8.72 -2.12
N THR A 375 -4.51 8.85 -2.32
CA THR A 375 -3.73 10.00 -1.83
C THR A 375 -4.26 11.31 -2.38
N CYS A 376 -4.55 11.37 -3.68
CA CYS A 376 -5.13 12.57 -4.29
C CYS A 376 -6.49 12.93 -3.69
N ASP A 377 -7.41 11.97 -3.62
CA ASP A 377 -8.73 12.18 -3.00
C ASP A 377 -8.60 12.66 -1.55
N TYR A 378 -7.67 12.09 -0.80
CA TYR A 378 -7.40 12.45 0.59
C TYR A 378 -6.88 13.89 0.73
N ILE A 379 -5.94 14.29 -0.14
CA ILE A 379 -5.42 15.67 -0.20
C ILE A 379 -6.53 16.65 -0.54
N VAL A 380 -7.42 16.32 -1.49
CA VAL A 380 -8.55 17.19 -1.85
C VAL A 380 -9.56 17.32 -0.72
N GLN A 381 -9.82 16.24 0.01
CA GLN A 381 -10.82 16.23 1.07
C GLN A 381 -10.34 16.90 2.36
N TYR A 382 -9.10 16.66 2.78
CA TYR A 382 -8.57 17.08 4.10
C TYR A 382 -7.46 18.14 4.00
N GLY A 383 -6.98 18.43 2.80
CA GLY A 383 -5.88 19.37 2.57
C GLY A 383 -4.49 18.73 2.73
N ILE A 384 -3.47 19.41 2.19
CA ILE A 384 -2.08 18.93 2.18
C ILE A 384 -1.54 18.73 3.61
N PHE A 385 -1.86 19.63 4.54
CA PHE A 385 -1.34 19.56 5.91
C PHE A 385 -1.83 18.29 6.64
N GLU A 386 -3.14 18.04 6.64
CA GLU A 386 -3.70 16.83 7.26
C GLU A 386 -3.31 15.56 6.50
N ALA A 387 -3.19 15.59 5.17
CA ALA A 387 -2.69 14.46 4.39
C ALA A 387 -1.23 14.10 4.74
N LYS A 388 -0.39 15.09 5.05
CA LYS A 388 0.96 14.85 5.56
C LYS A 388 0.95 14.31 6.99
N LYS A 389 0.06 14.85 7.83
CA LYS A 389 -0.12 14.43 9.22
C LYS A 389 -0.58 12.98 9.31
N ASN A 390 -1.48 12.55 8.43
CA ASN A 390 -2.02 11.19 8.37
C ASN A 390 -1.34 10.36 7.26
N SER A 391 -0.07 10.63 6.98
CA SER A 391 0.70 9.94 5.94
C SER A 391 0.77 8.41 6.13
N HIS A 392 0.58 7.93 7.37
CA HIS A 392 0.46 6.51 7.67
C HIS A 392 -0.73 5.85 6.98
N GLU A 393 -1.87 6.52 6.83
CA GLU A 393 -3.03 5.99 6.10
C GLU A 393 -2.67 5.77 4.62
N ILE A 394 -1.96 6.73 4.02
CA ILE A 394 -1.46 6.64 2.64
C ILE A 394 -0.46 5.48 2.48
N ALA A 395 0.47 5.33 3.43
CA ALA A 395 1.47 4.27 3.40
C ALA A 395 0.86 2.88 3.68
N SER A 396 -0.15 2.79 4.55
CA SER A 396 -0.82 1.54 4.94
C SER A 396 -1.63 0.90 3.82
N TYR A 397 -2.10 1.69 2.84
CA TYR A 397 -2.86 1.17 1.70
C TYR A 397 -2.13 0.04 0.94
N SER A 398 -0.80 0.15 0.77
CA SER A 398 0.03 -0.92 0.19
C SER A 398 0.20 -2.13 1.13
N SER A 399 0.21 -1.89 2.44
CA SER A 399 0.28 -2.94 3.45
C SER A 399 -0.99 -3.78 3.47
N ASP A 400 -2.17 -3.19 3.29
CA ASP A 400 -3.44 -3.93 3.21
C ASP A 400 -3.47 -4.85 1.99
N ALA A 401 -3.04 -4.34 0.83
CA ALA A 401 -2.95 -5.14 -0.39
C ALA A 401 -1.93 -6.30 -0.26
N ALA A 402 -0.79 -6.05 0.40
CA ALA A 402 0.22 -7.07 0.68
C ALA A 402 -0.30 -8.12 1.68
N SER A 403 -1.01 -7.69 2.73
CA SER A 403 -1.58 -8.57 3.76
C SER A 403 -2.55 -9.59 3.17
N LEU A 404 -3.43 -9.17 2.26
CA LEU A 404 -4.41 -10.05 1.61
C LEU A 404 -3.74 -11.17 0.81
N VAL A 405 -2.59 -10.90 0.20
CA VAL A 405 -1.83 -11.88 -0.58
C VAL A 405 -1.02 -12.80 0.33
N LEU A 406 -0.39 -12.24 1.37
CA LEU A 406 0.47 -12.98 2.30
C LEU A 406 -0.28 -13.83 3.31
N ASN A 407 -1.53 -13.48 3.67
CA ASN A 407 -2.33 -14.23 4.64
C ASN A 407 -2.49 -15.71 4.25
N LYS A 408 -2.51 -16.04 2.95
CA LYS A 408 -2.55 -17.43 2.45
C LYS A 408 -1.34 -18.26 2.92
N TYR A 409 -0.18 -17.62 3.08
CA TYR A 409 1.10 -18.29 3.35
C TYR A 409 1.50 -18.23 4.82
N LYS A 410 0.73 -17.52 5.65
CA LYS A 410 1.09 -17.24 7.04
C LYS A 410 1.16 -18.49 7.92
N ASP A 411 0.32 -19.48 7.63
CA ASP A 411 0.24 -20.72 8.40
C ASP A 411 1.17 -21.83 7.85
N ASP A 412 1.89 -21.56 6.75
CA ASP A 412 2.91 -22.45 6.20
C ASP A 412 4.31 -21.92 6.56
N ASP A 413 4.96 -22.62 7.48
CA ASP A 413 6.28 -22.24 8.00
C ASP A 413 7.32 -22.09 6.88
N LEU A 414 7.33 -22.99 5.89
CA LEU A 414 8.38 -22.97 4.86
C LEU A 414 8.18 -21.82 3.87
N TYR A 415 6.94 -21.52 3.49
CA TYR A 415 6.65 -20.34 2.65
C TYR A 415 6.97 -19.05 3.39
N SER A 416 6.54 -18.96 4.65
CA SER A 416 6.80 -17.78 5.49
C SER A 416 8.31 -17.51 5.63
N GLU A 417 9.10 -18.56 5.83
CA GLU A 417 10.55 -18.46 5.96
C GLU A 417 11.27 -18.09 4.66
N ILE A 418 10.82 -18.62 3.51
CA ILE A 418 11.38 -18.24 2.20
C ILE A 418 11.04 -16.78 1.86
N ILE A 419 9.82 -16.34 2.15
CA ILE A 419 9.41 -14.93 1.96
C ILE A 419 10.23 -14.03 2.88
N PHE A 420 10.42 -14.41 4.15
CA PHE A 420 11.26 -13.66 5.06
C PHE A 420 12.73 -13.60 4.59
N LEU A 421 13.29 -14.72 4.13
CA LEU A 421 14.63 -14.78 3.54
C LEU A 421 14.76 -13.80 2.38
N LEU A 422 13.84 -13.85 1.40
CA LEU A 422 13.86 -12.96 0.23
C LEU A 422 13.72 -11.48 0.62
N SER A 423 13.09 -11.16 1.75
CA SER A 423 12.96 -9.77 2.23
C SER A 423 14.27 -9.15 2.69
N LYS A 424 15.27 -9.98 3.03
CA LYS A 424 16.63 -9.55 3.40
C LYS A 424 17.43 -9.04 2.18
N PHE A 425 16.99 -9.34 0.97
CA PHE A 425 17.68 -8.98 -0.27
C PHE A 425 16.95 -7.86 -1.02
N ASP A 426 17.71 -6.99 -1.68
CA ASP A 426 17.15 -6.05 -2.68
C ASP A 426 16.75 -6.81 -3.97
N PHE A 427 17.59 -7.76 -4.35
CA PHE A 427 17.38 -8.81 -5.34
C PHE A 427 18.40 -9.92 -5.05
N ILE A 428 18.11 -11.15 -5.46
CA ILE A 428 18.99 -12.32 -5.28
C ILE A 428 18.99 -13.14 -6.57
N SER A 429 20.12 -13.70 -6.98
CA SER A 429 20.10 -14.65 -8.10
C SER A 429 19.55 -16.00 -7.69
N LEU A 430 19.02 -16.74 -8.66
CA LEU A 430 18.51 -18.09 -8.42
C LEU A 430 19.61 -19.04 -7.94
N ASP A 431 20.84 -18.90 -8.43
CA ASP A 431 21.96 -19.75 -8.04
C ASP A 431 22.32 -19.58 -6.56
N VAL A 432 22.36 -18.33 -6.09
CA VAL A 432 22.62 -17.98 -4.68
C VAL A 432 21.44 -18.34 -3.80
N LEU A 433 20.21 -18.18 -4.30
CA LEU A 433 19.04 -18.61 -3.57
C LEU A 433 19.11 -20.12 -3.32
N TYR A 434 19.34 -20.92 -4.35
CA TYR A 434 19.41 -22.38 -4.27
C TYR A 434 20.66 -22.94 -3.59
N SER A 435 21.70 -22.13 -3.34
CA SER A 435 22.79 -22.53 -2.43
C SER A 435 22.38 -22.44 -0.96
N ILE A 436 21.44 -21.56 -0.64
CA ILE A 436 20.92 -21.35 0.73
C ILE A 436 19.74 -22.30 1.01
N ILE A 437 18.84 -22.48 0.03
CA ILE A 437 17.64 -23.31 0.16
C ILE A 437 17.70 -24.56 -0.73
N GLU A 438 17.20 -25.69 -0.26
CA GLU A 438 17.19 -26.94 -1.04
C GLU A 438 16.34 -26.79 -2.30
N GLN A 439 16.96 -26.90 -3.48
CA GLN A 439 16.31 -26.66 -4.77
C GLN A 439 15.08 -27.55 -4.99
N GLU A 440 15.16 -28.85 -4.65
CA GLU A 440 14.06 -29.79 -4.86
C GLU A 440 12.78 -29.42 -4.10
N LYS A 441 12.93 -28.94 -2.85
CA LYS A 441 11.79 -28.56 -1.99
C LYS A 441 11.28 -27.15 -2.27
N SER A 442 12.16 -26.24 -2.70
CA SER A 442 11.84 -24.81 -2.82
C SER A 442 11.43 -24.38 -4.23
N ARG A 443 11.79 -25.13 -5.29
CA ARG A 443 11.48 -24.74 -6.67
C ARG A 443 9.99 -24.55 -6.93
N GLY A 444 9.14 -25.41 -6.35
CA GLY A 444 7.69 -25.27 -6.41
C GLY A 444 7.19 -23.99 -5.73
N ILE A 445 7.74 -23.69 -4.55
CA ILE A 445 7.43 -22.49 -3.77
C ILE A 445 7.81 -21.23 -4.53
N ILE A 446 9.07 -21.13 -4.99
CA ILE A 446 9.55 -19.97 -5.75
C ILE A 446 8.72 -19.74 -7.01
N ARG A 447 8.34 -20.82 -7.71
CA ARG A 447 7.45 -20.72 -8.87
C ARG A 447 6.07 -20.18 -8.49
N GLU A 448 5.47 -20.66 -7.40
CA GLU A 448 4.18 -20.13 -6.92
C GLU A 448 4.27 -18.65 -6.51
N LEU A 449 5.35 -18.24 -5.82
CA LEU A 449 5.56 -16.84 -5.44
C LEU A 449 5.70 -15.93 -6.67
N LEU A 450 6.41 -16.37 -7.71
CA LEU A 450 6.51 -15.66 -8.99
C LEU A 450 5.16 -15.56 -9.70
N ASN A 451 4.42 -16.67 -9.77
CA ASN A 451 3.11 -16.73 -10.40
C ASN A 451 2.08 -15.87 -9.66
N SER A 452 2.15 -15.82 -8.33
CA SER A 452 1.28 -14.99 -7.49
C SER A 452 1.65 -13.52 -7.51
N SER A 453 2.67 -13.12 -8.28
CA SER A 453 3.21 -11.76 -8.33
C SER A 453 3.75 -11.27 -6.99
N ILE A 454 4.08 -12.20 -6.08
CA ILE A 454 4.78 -11.90 -4.83
C ILE A 454 6.24 -11.57 -5.12
N CYS A 455 6.80 -12.33 -6.06
CA CYS A 455 8.12 -12.10 -6.61
C CYS A 455 8.08 -11.67 -8.08
N GLU A 456 9.15 -11.00 -8.49
CA GLU A 456 9.38 -10.58 -9.86
C GLU A 456 10.82 -10.88 -10.27
N TYR A 457 11.01 -11.18 -11.55
CA TYR A 457 12.34 -11.25 -12.14
C TYR A 457 12.92 -9.83 -12.35
N VAL A 458 14.24 -9.71 -12.21
CA VAL A 458 14.98 -8.45 -12.38
C VAL A 458 16.05 -8.64 -13.45
N GLY A 459 16.14 -7.68 -14.38
CA GLY A 459 17.11 -7.69 -15.47
C GLY A 459 16.54 -8.22 -16.80
N SER A 460 17.39 -8.23 -17.83
CA SER A 460 17.03 -8.70 -19.17
C SER A 460 16.89 -10.22 -19.26
N LEU A 461 17.60 -10.93 -18.39
CA LEU A 461 17.52 -12.39 -18.21
C LEU A 461 16.88 -12.69 -16.85
N PRO A 462 16.11 -13.79 -16.73
CA PRO A 462 15.41 -14.18 -15.50
C PRO A 462 16.35 -14.82 -14.46
N ASP A 463 17.54 -14.25 -14.28
CA ASP A 463 18.58 -14.80 -13.39
C ASP A 463 18.40 -14.30 -11.95
N TYR A 464 17.79 -13.12 -11.79
CA TYR A 464 17.55 -12.48 -10.50
C TYR A 464 16.07 -12.43 -10.16
N ILE A 465 15.77 -12.65 -8.89
CA ILE A 465 14.44 -12.53 -8.30
C ILE A 465 14.46 -11.48 -7.19
N ARG A 466 13.36 -10.73 -7.05
CA ARG A 466 13.13 -9.85 -5.92
C ARG A 466 11.71 -10.02 -5.40
N LEU A 467 11.49 -9.67 -4.13
CA LEU A 467 10.15 -9.43 -3.64
C LEU A 467 9.60 -8.12 -4.18
N ASN A 468 8.29 -8.14 -4.40
CA ASN A 468 7.52 -6.92 -4.62
C ASN A 468 7.74 -5.93 -3.45
N GLU A 469 7.86 -4.64 -3.76
CA GLU A 469 8.29 -3.62 -2.78
C GLU A 469 7.25 -3.45 -1.66
N ALA A 470 5.95 -3.47 -1.97
CA ALA A 470 4.90 -3.42 -0.95
C ALA A 470 4.91 -4.64 -0.03
N ILE A 471 5.22 -5.81 -0.58
CA ILE A 471 5.32 -7.06 0.19
C ILE A 471 6.56 -7.05 1.08
N LYS A 472 7.72 -6.65 0.54
CA LYS A 472 8.96 -6.52 1.31
C LYS A 472 8.80 -5.57 2.50
N ASP A 473 8.20 -4.41 2.26
CA ASP A 473 7.91 -3.42 3.30
C ASP A 473 6.94 -3.97 4.36
N TYR A 474 5.88 -4.68 3.95
CA TYR A 474 4.98 -5.37 4.88
C TYR A 474 5.70 -6.41 5.75
N VAL A 475 6.48 -7.30 5.16
CA VAL A 475 7.24 -8.34 5.89
C VAL A 475 8.19 -7.71 6.91
N SER A 476 8.90 -6.64 6.53
CA SER A 476 9.82 -5.93 7.42
C SER A 476 9.15 -5.20 8.59
N ARG A 477 7.85 -4.84 8.46
CA ARG A 477 7.09 -4.09 9.48
C ARG A 477 6.30 -4.98 10.43
N PHE A 478 5.90 -6.17 9.98
CA PHE A 478 4.91 -6.99 10.67
C PHE A 478 5.44 -8.39 11.02
N ASN A 479 6.58 -8.51 11.71
CA ASN A 479 7.09 -9.75 12.35
C ASN A 479 6.78 -11.07 11.60
N PHE A 480 6.82 -11.06 10.27
CA PHE A 480 6.41 -12.19 9.44
C PHE A 480 7.64 -13.06 9.24
N GLY A 481 7.67 -14.26 9.83
CA GLY A 481 8.84 -15.15 9.81
C GLY A 481 10.01 -14.64 10.67
N GLN A 482 9.80 -14.40 11.97
CA GLN A 482 10.83 -13.82 12.86
C GLN A 482 12.13 -14.66 13.02
N THR A 483 12.14 -15.93 12.62
CA THR A 483 13.30 -16.83 12.80
C THR A 483 13.57 -17.65 11.56
N SER A 484 14.55 -17.24 10.77
CA SER A 484 14.94 -18.04 9.61
C SER A 484 15.71 -19.28 10.01
N ILE A 485 15.11 -20.44 9.76
CA ILE A 485 15.82 -21.73 9.72
C ILE A 485 17.02 -21.69 8.76
N PHE A 486 17.05 -20.71 7.85
CA PHE A 486 18.13 -20.49 6.90
C PHE A 486 19.26 -19.58 7.44
N ASP A 487 19.14 -18.97 8.62
CA ASP A 487 20.14 -18.01 9.11
C ASP A 487 21.54 -18.63 9.30
N GLU A 488 21.61 -19.91 9.70
CA GLU A 488 22.89 -20.63 9.76
C GLU A 488 23.43 -20.95 8.36
N LYS A 489 22.57 -21.39 7.43
CA LYS A 489 22.96 -21.68 6.04
C LYS A 489 23.43 -20.42 5.31
N ILE A 490 22.78 -19.28 5.56
CA ILE A 490 23.19 -17.95 5.10
C ILE A 490 24.61 -17.63 5.57
N LYS A 491 24.89 -17.83 6.87
CA LYS A 491 26.23 -17.59 7.44
C LYS A 491 27.28 -18.50 6.80
N GLN A 492 26.96 -19.78 6.65
CA GLN A 492 27.86 -20.76 6.02
C GLN A 492 28.14 -20.41 4.56
N HIS A 493 27.12 -20.05 3.79
CA HIS A 493 27.26 -19.61 2.39
C HIS A 493 28.15 -18.38 2.29
N ALA A 494 27.91 -17.36 3.13
CA ALA A 494 28.72 -16.14 3.14
C ALA A 494 30.20 -16.40 3.47
N ILE A 495 30.47 -17.26 4.47
CA ILE A 495 31.85 -17.64 4.84
C ILE A 495 32.52 -18.40 3.69
N LYS A 496 31.81 -19.36 3.09
CA LYS A 496 32.31 -20.14 1.94
C LYS A 496 32.66 -19.21 0.78
N TYR A 497 31.74 -18.31 0.41
CA TYR A 497 31.92 -17.36 -0.67
C TYR A 497 33.17 -16.49 -0.48
N ILE A 498 33.40 -15.97 0.73
CA ILE A 498 34.57 -15.11 1.02
C ILE A 498 35.89 -15.88 0.95
N ASN A 499 35.89 -17.13 1.41
CA ASN A 499 37.09 -17.97 1.39
C ASN A 499 37.45 -18.40 -0.05
N GLU A 500 36.45 -18.67 -0.89
CA GLU A 500 36.64 -19.10 -2.29
C GLU A 500 36.89 -17.92 -3.25
N PHE A 501 36.60 -16.68 -2.83
CA PHE A 501 36.71 -15.49 -3.69
C PHE A 501 38.13 -15.18 -4.18
N SER A 502 39.19 -15.65 -3.49
CA SER A 502 40.57 -15.45 -3.99
C SER A 502 40.82 -16.11 -5.34
N ASP A 503 40.00 -17.10 -5.72
CA ASP A 503 40.22 -17.98 -6.85
C ASP A 503 39.20 -17.77 -7.98
N ILE A 504 38.27 -16.80 -7.83
CA ILE A 504 37.22 -16.52 -8.82
C ILE A 504 37.76 -15.59 -9.91
N GLU A 505 38.38 -16.16 -10.95
CA GLU A 505 38.51 -15.51 -12.26
C GLU A 505 37.18 -15.68 -13.03
N GLY A 506 36.20 -14.79 -12.80
CA GLY A 506 34.88 -14.88 -13.45
C GLY A 506 33.90 -13.75 -13.13
N ASN A 507 32.74 -13.77 -13.79
CA ASN A 507 31.62 -12.87 -13.55
C ASN A 507 31.12 -13.02 -12.10
N ILE A 508 31.36 -12.01 -11.27
CA ILE A 508 30.93 -11.97 -9.87
C ILE A 508 29.43 -11.67 -9.82
N ASP A 509 28.66 -12.55 -9.18
CA ASP A 509 27.27 -12.25 -8.84
C ASP A 509 27.22 -11.13 -7.80
N ILE A 510 26.75 -9.95 -8.21
CA ILE A 510 26.69 -8.75 -7.37
C ILE A 510 25.76 -8.95 -6.17
N SER A 511 24.69 -9.74 -6.32
CA SER A 511 23.74 -10.01 -5.23
C SER A 511 24.37 -10.86 -4.12
N ASP A 512 25.10 -11.92 -4.50
CA ASP A 512 25.87 -12.74 -3.56
C ASP A 512 26.97 -11.92 -2.90
N TYR A 513 27.71 -11.17 -3.71
CA TYR A 513 28.83 -10.36 -3.26
C TYR A 513 28.41 -9.35 -2.20
N ILE A 514 27.35 -8.56 -2.46
CA ILE A 514 26.89 -7.53 -1.51
C ILE A 514 26.40 -8.20 -0.22
N PHE A 515 25.59 -9.25 -0.34
CA PHE A 515 24.98 -9.89 0.81
C PHE A 515 25.99 -10.66 1.67
N SER A 516 26.84 -11.48 1.05
CA SER A 516 27.86 -12.27 1.74
C SER A 516 28.86 -11.36 2.46
N LEU A 517 29.20 -10.20 1.89
CA LEU A 517 29.97 -9.18 2.60
C LEU A 517 29.23 -8.61 3.81
N GLN A 518 27.95 -8.23 3.67
CA GLN A 518 27.16 -7.72 4.80
C GLN A 518 27.08 -8.73 5.95
N VAL A 519 26.82 -10.00 5.63
CA VAL A 519 26.75 -11.09 6.62
C VAL A 519 28.10 -11.29 7.30
N ALA A 520 29.20 -11.32 6.57
CA ALA A 520 30.52 -11.50 7.15
C ALA A 520 30.97 -10.32 8.02
N LEU A 521 30.63 -9.10 7.62
CA LEU A 521 30.87 -7.90 8.41
C LEU A 521 30.12 -7.89 9.74
N LYS A 522 28.90 -8.44 9.78
CA LYS A 522 28.14 -8.58 11.04
C LYS A 522 28.72 -9.64 11.98
N ASN A 523 29.42 -10.66 11.45
CA ASN A 523 29.98 -11.77 12.23
C ASN A 523 31.49 -11.62 12.49
N ASP A 524 32.03 -10.40 12.46
CA ASP A 524 33.43 -10.06 12.77
C ASP A 524 34.52 -10.77 11.92
N HIS A 525 34.17 -11.36 10.76
CA HIS A 525 35.18 -11.93 9.86
C HIS A 525 36.13 -10.85 9.31
N ASN A 526 37.44 -11.12 9.30
CA ASN A 526 38.46 -10.23 8.72
C ASN A 526 38.38 -10.30 7.19
N LEU A 527 37.79 -9.28 6.57
CA LEU A 527 37.77 -9.14 5.11
C LEU A 527 39.08 -8.52 4.60
N PRO A 528 39.68 -9.05 3.51
CA PRO A 528 40.79 -8.40 2.82
C PRO A 528 40.43 -7.00 2.33
N SER A 529 41.40 -6.07 2.31
CA SER A 529 41.18 -4.66 1.95
C SER A 529 40.62 -4.44 0.54
N LYS A 530 40.79 -5.40 -0.38
CA LYS A 530 40.22 -5.39 -1.74
C LYS A 530 38.68 -5.41 -1.78
N PHE A 531 38.01 -5.76 -0.69
CA PHE A 531 36.55 -5.88 -0.59
C PHE A 531 35.85 -4.64 -0.01
N LEU A 532 36.59 -3.56 0.22
CA LEU A 532 36.11 -2.36 0.92
C LEU A 532 35.23 -1.48 0.02
N ILE A 533 33.96 -1.86 -0.23
CA ILE A 533 32.99 -0.98 -0.89
C ILE A 533 32.31 -0.06 0.15
N PRO A 534 32.54 1.26 0.15
CA PRO A 534 32.12 2.14 1.24
C PRO A 534 30.60 2.16 1.52
N SER A 535 29.76 1.98 0.49
CA SER A 535 28.30 1.95 0.63
C SER A 535 27.78 0.75 1.42
N ILE A 536 28.44 -0.42 1.30
CA ILE A 536 28.09 -1.65 2.04
C ILE A 536 28.39 -1.46 3.54
N PHE A 537 29.53 -0.84 3.86
CA PHE A 537 29.90 -0.55 5.24
C PHE A 537 28.94 0.43 5.90
N ILE A 538 28.53 1.51 5.22
CA ILE A 538 27.55 2.45 5.78
C ILE A 538 26.24 1.72 6.11
N LYS A 539 25.70 0.92 5.16
CA LYS A 539 24.47 0.14 5.39
C LYS A 539 24.62 -0.78 6.61
N THR A 540 25.72 -1.54 6.66
CA THR A 540 25.98 -2.51 7.74
C THR A 540 26.20 -1.81 9.10
N ILE A 541 26.97 -0.73 9.16
CA ILE A 541 27.20 0.05 10.39
C ILE A 541 25.88 0.65 10.89
N LYS A 542 25.02 1.13 9.98
CA LYS A 542 23.70 1.68 10.34
C LYS A 542 22.74 0.60 10.85
N GLU A 543 22.76 -0.58 10.25
CA GLU A 543 22.01 -1.74 10.74
C GLU A 543 22.47 -2.16 12.13
N LEU A 544 23.78 -2.34 12.36
CA LEU A 544 24.34 -2.66 13.67
C LEU A 544 24.00 -1.59 14.73
N TYR A 545 23.99 -0.31 14.35
CA TYR A 545 23.53 0.78 15.22
C TYR A 545 22.05 0.62 15.62
N ASN A 546 21.18 0.29 14.66
CA ASN A 546 19.75 0.08 14.89
C ASN A 546 19.48 -1.17 15.75
N GLU A 547 20.24 -2.25 15.54
CA GLU A 547 20.24 -3.49 16.33
C GLU A 547 20.87 -3.31 17.74
N ARG A 548 21.35 -2.10 18.09
CA ARG A 548 22.04 -1.75 19.33
C ARG A 548 23.37 -2.47 19.56
N ASN A 549 23.94 -3.09 18.53
CA ASN A 549 25.27 -3.69 18.58
C ASN A 549 26.37 -2.62 18.33
N TYR A 550 26.51 -1.70 19.28
CA TYR A 550 27.41 -0.55 19.15
C TYR A 550 28.89 -0.94 19.09
N LYS A 551 29.30 -2.03 19.76
CA LYS A 551 30.69 -2.47 19.78
C LYS A 551 31.15 -2.94 18.39
N SER A 552 30.38 -3.83 17.75
CA SER A 552 30.69 -4.28 16.38
C SER A 552 30.63 -3.12 15.39
N ALA A 553 29.68 -2.18 15.54
CA ALA A 553 29.64 -0.98 14.71
C ALA A 553 30.91 -0.12 14.82
N ILE A 554 31.49 0.00 16.03
CA ILE A 554 32.75 0.74 16.26
C ILE A 554 33.93 0.01 15.61
N ILE A 555 34.09 -1.30 15.88
CA ILE A 555 35.17 -2.13 15.32
C ILE A 555 35.15 -2.05 13.79
N LEU A 556 33.96 -2.16 13.20
CA LEU A 556 33.77 -2.06 11.77
C LEU A 556 34.11 -0.67 11.23
N SER A 557 33.71 0.39 11.93
CA SER A 557 34.05 1.77 11.58
C SER A 557 35.57 1.99 11.61
N ASP A 558 36.26 1.51 12.64
CA ASP A 558 37.72 1.60 12.76
C ASP A 558 38.43 0.89 11.62
N ARG A 559 38.01 -0.33 11.30
CA ARG A 559 38.57 -1.11 10.19
C ARG A 559 38.51 -0.36 8.86
N VAL A 560 37.39 0.31 8.58
CA VAL A 560 37.21 1.09 7.35
C VAL A 560 38.04 2.37 7.34
N LEU A 561 38.14 3.04 8.49
CA LEU A 561 38.83 4.33 8.60
C LEU A 561 40.37 4.22 8.54
N ILE A 562 40.94 3.01 8.72
CA ILE A 562 42.37 2.72 8.51
C ILE A 562 42.78 3.02 7.05
N ASN A 563 41.92 2.72 6.07
CA ASN A 563 42.17 2.95 4.64
C ASN A 563 41.38 4.15 4.10
N ASN A 564 41.34 5.26 4.84
CA ASN A 564 40.54 6.43 4.47
C ASN A 564 40.95 7.12 3.15
N GLN A 565 42.16 6.86 2.62
CA GLN A 565 42.67 7.52 1.41
C GLN A 565 41.88 7.16 0.14
N SER A 566 41.23 5.99 0.10
CA SER A 566 40.44 5.51 -1.04
C SER A 566 38.93 5.80 -0.92
N ILE A 567 38.50 6.47 0.16
CA ILE A 567 37.08 6.66 0.49
C ILE A 567 36.72 8.14 0.35
N ASP A 568 35.53 8.41 -0.19
CA ASP A 568 35.00 9.77 -0.28
C ASP A 568 34.84 10.42 1.10
N ASP A 569 35.17 11.71 1.17
CA ASP A 569 35.10 12.55 2.38
C ASP A 569 33.71 12.54 3.04
N ARG A 570 32.61 12.49 2.27
CA ARG A 570 31.24 12.43 2.82
C ARG A 570 30.94 11.08 3.47
N THR A 571 31.44 10.00 2.89
CA THR A 571 31.32 8.65 3.45
C THR A 571 32.14 8.53 4.72
N ILE A 572 33.39 9.02 4.73
CA ILE A 572 34.21 9.12 5.94
C ILE A 572 33.46 9.91 7.02
N HIS A 573 32.91 11.08 6.66
CA HIS A 573 32.13 11.90 7.60
C HIS A 573 30.94 11.14 8.17
N THR A 574 30.20 10.41 7.34
CA THR A 574 29.03 9.61 7.75
C THR A 574 29.42 8.48 8.71
N ILE A 575 30.49 7.75 8.39
CA ILE A 575 31.00 6.66 9.24
C ILE A 575 31.46 7.21 10.59
N ARG A 576 32.28 8.27 10.59
CA ARG A 576 32.74 8.93 11.82
C ARG A 576 31.58 9.48 12.66
N TYR A 577 30.55 10.03 12.00
CA TYR A 577 29.36 10.54 12.69
C TYR A 577 28.60 9.42 13.40
N ILE A 578 28.35 8.28 12.74
CA ILE A 578 27.71 7.11 13.37
C ILE A 578 28.61 6.52 14.46
N LYS A 579 29.93 6.41 14.22
CA LYS A 579 30.91 5.95 15.21
C LYS A 579 30.87 6.82 16.48
N CYS A 580 30.81 8.16 16.34
CA CYS A 580 30.65 9.06 17.48
C CYS A 580 29.35 8.79 18.26
N GLN A 581 28.25 8.49 17.57
CA GLN A 581 26.99 8.11 18.23
C GLN A 581 27.11 6.78 18.98
N CYS A 582 27.80 5.79 18.42
CA CYS A 582 28.09 4.52 19.10
C CYS A 582 28.96 4.74 20.34
N LEU A 583 30.06 5.49 20.20
CA LEU A 583 30.99 5.82 21.29
C LEU A 583 30.27 6.55 22.43
N ALA A 584 29.34 7.45 22.10
CA ALA A 584 28.50 8.13 23.08
C ALA A 584 27.57 7.17 23.84
N ARG A 585 26.99 6.18 23.15
CA ARG A 585 26.10 5.17 23.78
C ARG A 585 26.84 4.23 24.73
N ILE A 586 28.13 3.98 24.49
CA ILE A 586 28.97 3.14 25.36
C ILE A 586 29.83 3.94 26.36
N ASP A 587 29.72 5.28 26.37
CA ASP A 587 30.50 6.17 27.24
C ASP A 587 32.03 5.96 27.14
N SER A 588 32.52 5.81 25.90
CA SER A 588 33.97 5.68 25.65
C SER A 588 34.66 7.04 25.63
N LYS A 589 35.81 7.15 26.30
CA LYS A 589 36.69 8.34 26.24
C LYS A 589 37.22 8.62 24.83
N GLU A 590 37.27 7.61 23.98
CA GLU A 590 37.70 7.74 22.57
C GLU A 590 36.80 8.69 21.77
N PHE A 591 35.57 8.95 22.26
CA PHE A 591 34.67 9.94 21.68
C PHE A 591 35.36 11.30 21.46
N TYR A 592 36.12 11.80 22.44
CA TYR A 592 36.81 13.09 22.34
C TYR A 592 37.90 13.10 21.26
N ASN A 593 38.53 11.95 21.02
CA ASN A 593 39.53 11.83 19.96
C ASN A 593 38.84 11.79 18.59
N GLU A 594 37.78 11.00 18.46
CA GLU A 594 37.07 10.79 17.20
C GLU A 594 36.32 12.05 16.73
N ILE A 595 35.66 12.77 17.64
CA ILE A 595 34.89 13.97 17.30
C ILE A 595 35.77 15.10 16.77
N ASN A 596 37.03 15.18 17.20
CA ASN A 596 37.98 16.18 16.72
C ASN A 596 38.30 16.01 15.22
N LEU A 597 38.22 14.77 14.72
CA LEU A 597 38.49 14.40 13.34
C LEU A 597 37.33 14.75 12.38
N LEU A 598 36.16 15.13 12.89
CA LEU A 598 35.07 15.65 12.05
C LEU A 598 35.37 17.07 11.55
N LYS A 599 35.07 17.37 10.28
CA LYS A 599 35.29 18.71 9.68
C LYS A 599 34.18 19.70 10.06
N SER A 600 32.94 19.23 10.20
CA SER A 600 31.74 20.06 10.46
C SER A 600 31.65 20.51 11.92
N GLY A 601 31.87 21.79 12.18
CA GLY A 601 31.69 22.37 13.53
C GLY A 601 30.25 22.32 14.04
N VAL A 602 29.26 22.29 13.14
CA VAL A 602 27.84 22.19 13.52
C VAL A 602 27.50 20.77 13.98
N ASP A 603 27.96 19.74 13.29
CA ASP A 603 27.69 18.36 13.70
C ASP A 603 28.39 18.00 15.01
N LYS A 604 29.56 18.60 15.30
CA LYS A 604 30.23 18.50 16.60
C LYS A 604 29.34 18.99 17.74
N LEU A 605 28.65 20.12 17.58
CA LEU A 605 27.73 20.66 18.60
C LEU A 605 26.63 19.64 18.94
N PHE A 606 26.00 19.04 17.92
CA PHE A 606 24.99 18.01 18.14
C PHE A 606 25.56 16.78 18.86
N LEU A 607 26.71 16.27 18.39
CA LEU A 607 27.32 15.06 18.96
C LEU A 607 27.78 15.27 20.40
N PHE A 608 28.36 16.42 20.74
CA PHE A 608 28.68 16.77 22.13
C PHE A 608 27.41 16.88 22.97
N GLY A 609 26.38 17.57 22.46
CA GLY A 609 25.09 17.67 23.14
C GLY A 609 24.47 16.30 23.42
N PHE A 610 24.50 15.41 22.43
CA PHE A 610 24.04 14.03 22.54
C PHE A 610 24.87 13.20 23.54
N PHE A 611 26.20 13.31 23.49
CA PHE A 611 27.12 12.64 24.40
C PHE A 611 26.89 13.05 25.86
N PHE A 612 26.82 14.35 26.11
CA PHE A 612 26.56 14.89 27.45
C PHE A 612 25.20 14.48 27.99
N ARG A 613 24.17 14.37 27.13
CA ARG A 613 22.87 13.86 27.56
C ARG A 613 22.93 12.40 28.03
N ILE A 614 23.61 11.54 27.27
CA ILE A 614 23.71 10.11 27.60
C ILE A 614 24.51 9.89 28.88
N THR A 615 25.58 10.67 29.06
CA THR A 615 26.47 10.64 30.24
C THR A 615 25.94 11.44 31.43
N GLY A 616 24.71 11.95 31.35
CA GLY A 616 24.02 12.60 32.47
C GLY A 616 24.50 14.00 32.82
N LYS A 617 25.30 14.66 31.96
CA LYS A 617 25.73 16.06 32.08
C LYS A 617 24.73 16.99 31.39
N ASN A 618 23.56 17.19 32.01
CA ASN A 618 22.44 17.82 31.32
C ASN A 618 22.68 19.31 30.99
N SER A 619 23.33 20.06 31.87
CA SER A 619 23.58 21.50 31.64
C SER A 619 24.49 21.73 30.42
N GLU A 620 25.59 20.96 30.30
CA GLU A 620 26.47 20.98 29.12
C GLU A 620 25.72 20.53 27.85
N SER A 621 24.84 19.52 27.98
CA SER A 621 24.00 19.04 26.87
C SER A 621 23.06 20.14 26.34
N ILE A 622 22.35 20.82 27.24
CA ILE A 622 21.42 21.90 26.92
C ILE A 622 22.14 23.04 26.18
N GLU A 623 23.31 23.45 26.67
CA GLU A 623 24.12 24.48 26.03
C GLU A 623 24.46 24.10 24.57
N LYS A 624 25.05 22.90 24.37
CA LYS A 624 25.50 22.48 23.02
C LYS A 624 24.34 22.23 22.06
N LEU A 625 23.24 21.63 22.51
CA LEU A 625 22.05 21.40 21.69
C LEU A 625 21.32 22.71 21.35
N SER A 626 21.30 23.68 22.26
CA SER A 626 20.73 25.01 21.99
C SER A 626 21.54 25.75 20.92
N SER A 627 22.87 25.79 21.06
CA SER A 627 23.76 26.39 20.03
C SER A 627 23.69 25.66 18.68
N TYR A 628 23.41 24.35 18.68
CA TYR A 628 23.13 23.61 17.45
C TYR A 628 21.83 24.08 16.78
N LEU A 629 20.75 24.20 17.56
CA LEU A 629 19.43 24.59 17.06
C LEU A 629 19.37 26.05 16.62
N GLU A 630 20.20 26.94 17.15
CA GLU A 630 20.37 28.30 16.60
C GLU A 630 20.79 28.27 15.12
N LYS A 631 21.63 27.30 14.73
CA LYS A 631 22.10 27.11 13.36
C LYS A 631 21.18 26.23 12.51
N ARG A 632 20.46 25.30 13.15
CA ARG A 632 19.52 24.37 12.51
C ARG A 632 18.18 24.32 13.26
N PRO A 633 17.35 25.38 13.19
CA PRO A 633 16.16 25.53 14.03
C PRO A 633 15.04 24.53 13.72
N ASN A 634 15.08 23.88 12.55
CA ASN A 634 14.08 22.91 12.11
C ASN A 634 14.50 21.44 12.30
N ASP A 635 15.64 21.16 12.95
CA ASP A 635 16.06 19.78 13.21
C ASP A 635 15.23 19.15 14.34
N ILE A 636 14.29 18.28 13.95
CA ILE A 636 13.33 17.59 14.81
C ILE A 636 14.05 16.67 15.81
N LYS A 637 15.13 16.01 15.36
CA LYS A 637 15.88 15.06 16.19
C LYS A 637 16.62 15.82 17.28
N ALA A 638 17.27 16.93 16.94
CA ALA A 638 17.94 17.77 17.93
C ALA A 638 16.97 18.40 18.92
N LYS A 639 15.77 18.81 18.48
CA LYS A 639 14.70 19.25 19.40
C LYS A 639 14.29 18.13 20.37
N ALA A 640 14.09 16.90 19.87
CA ALA A 640 13.73 15.78 20.73
C ALA A 640 14.81 15.44 21.77
N GLU A 641 16.09 15.49 21.38
CA GLU A 641 17.21 15.31 22.32
C GLU A 641 17.28 16.45 23.35
N LEU A 642 16.98 17.70 22.95
CA LEU A 642 16.95 18.85 23.86
C LEU A 642 15.78 18.78 24.84
N VAL A 643 14.60 18.32 24.40
CA VAL A 643 13.46 18.04 25.29
C VAL A 643 13.88 17.06 26.39
N LEU A 644 14.53 15.95 26.01
CA LEU A 644 15.02 14.96 26.97
C LEU A 644 16.05 15.54 27.94
N ALA A 645 16.94 16.41 27.46
CA ALA A 645 17.91 17.10 28.31
C ALA A 645 17.22 18.05 29.32
N TYR A 646 16.23 18.83 28.90
CA TYR A 646 15.43 19.68 29.79
C TYR A 646 14.61 18.87 30.81
N MET A 647 14.04 17.74 30.40
CA MET A 647 13.33 16.83 31.31
C MET A 647 14.27 16.29 32.39
N ASN A 648 15.47 15.86 32.01
CA ASN A 648 16.45 15.33 32.95
C ASN A 648 16.98 16.39 33.94
N ASP A 649 17.02 17.65 33.52
CA ASP A 649 17.40 18.81 34.35
C ASP A 649 16.22 19.44 35.11
N GLU A 650 15.06 18.77 35.14
CA GLU A 650 13.84 19.20 35.83
C GLU A 650 13.31 20.60 35.41
N ASN A 651 13.61 21.02 34.17
CA ASN A 651 13.09 22.24 33.56
C ASN A 651 11.78 21.95 32.81
N SER A 652 10.74 21.60 33.56
CA SER A 652 9.48 21.07 33.01
C SER A 652 8.73 22.05 32.10
N ASN A 653 8.93 23.37 32.23
CA ASN A 653 8.23 24.36 31.40
C ASN A 653 8.82 24.44 30.00
N LYS A 654 10.15 24.61 29.89
CA LYS A 654 10.84 24.62 28.58
C LYS A 654 10.73 23.27 27.88
N ALA A 655 10.80 22.17 28.64
CA ALA A 655 10.59 20.83 28.10
C ALA A 655 9.20 20.67 27.48
N LEU A 656 8.13 21.10 28.17
CA LEU A 656 6.76 20.97 27.69
C LEU A 656 6.50 21.81 26.44
N GLU A 657 6.93 23.08 26.42
CA GLU A 657 6.73 23.95 25.28
C GLU A 657 7.38 23.38 24.01
N LEU A 658 8.65 22.96 24.13
CA LEU A 658 9.38 22.38 23.02
C LEU A 658 8.84 20.99 22.62
N ALA A 659 8.42 20.17 23.58
CA ALA A 659 7.80 18.86 23.30
C ALA A 659 6.47 19.03 22.56
N LYS A 660 5.64 19.99 22.98
CA LYS A 660 4.37 20.32 22.31
C LYS A 660 4.62 20.83 20.89
N GLU A 661 5.58 21.73 20.71
CA GLU A 661 5.96 22.23 19.38
C GLU A 661 6.39 21.07 18.46
N ASN A 662 7.24 20.16 18.98
CA ASN A 662 7.78 19.05 18.21
C ASN A 662 6.71 17.98 17.89
N TYR A 663 5.81 17.69 18.84
CA TYR A 663 4.67 16.81 18.65
C TYR A 663 3.68 17.38 17.63
N ASN A 664 3.29 18.65 17.74
CA ASN A 664 2.35 19.28 16.81
C ASN A 664 2.85 19.29 15.37
N LYS A 665 4.18 19.39 15.16
CA LYS A 665 4.78 19.32 13.82
C LYS A 665 4.86 17.89 13.27
N PHE A 666 5.08 16.89 14.13
CA PHE A 666 5.27 15.49 13.73
C PHE A 666 4.63 14.53 14.75
N PRO A 667 3.28 14.46 14.78
CA PRO A 667 2.58 13.68 15.81
C PRO A 667 2.83 12.18 15.65
N ASP A 668 3.00 11.69 14.43
CA ASP A 668 3.24 10.27 14.11
C ASP A 668 4.61 9.75 14.59
N ASN A 669 5.51 10.62 15.05
CA ASN A 669 6.77 10.17 15.59
C ASN A 669 6.59 9.69 17.05
N PRO A 670 6.76 8.39 17.33
CA PRO A 670 6.46 7.84 18.66
C PRO A 670 7.36 8.41 19.76
N ILE A 671 8.58 8.85 19.43
CA ILE A 671 9.49 9.47 20.39
C ILE A 671 8.96 10.86 20.78
N ASN A 672 8.47 11.64 19.82
CA ASN A 672 7.91 12.96 20.10
C ASN A 672 6.61 12.85 20.90
N ALA A 673 5.73 11.92 20.51
CA ALA A 673 4.51 11.61 21.22
C ALA A 673 4.80 11.22 22.68
N ASN A 674 5.73 10.28 22.90
CA ASN A 674 6.13 9.87 24.25
C ASN A 674 6.79 11.03 25.04
N ASN A 675 7.62 11.86 24.41
CA ASN A 675 8.22 13.01 25.08
C ASN A 675 7.17 14.04 25.53
N TYR A 676 6.19 14.34 24.68
CA TYR A 676 5.10 15.23 25.03
C TYR A 676 4.21 14.63 26.12
N PHE A 677 3.88 13.35 26.04
CA PHE A 677 3.20 12.60 27.10
C PHE A 677 3.92 12.75 28.45
N ASN A 678 5.22 12.46 28.48
CA ASN A 678 6.02 12.53 29.71
C ASN A 678 6.08 13.94 30.30
N CYS A 679 6.05 14.99 29.46
CA CYS A 679 6.03 16.37 29.94
C CYS A 679 4.63 16.80 30.44
N LEU A 680 3.57 16.30 29.81
CA LEU A 680 2.20 16.70 30.10
C LEU A 680 1.62 15.97 31.33
N ILE A 681 1.97 14.70 31.53
CA ILE A 681 1.42 13.88 32.62
C ILE A 681 1.76 14.41 34.02
N VAL A 682 2.89 15.10 34.16
CA VAL A 682 3.35 15.68 35.43
C VAL A 682 2.70 17.04 35.75
N LYS A 683 1.90 17.61 34.83
CA LYS A 683 1.24 18.91 35.01
C LYS A 683 -0.04 18.81 35.82
N GLU A 684 -0.78 19.92 35.87
CA GLU A 684 -2.10 19.97 36.50
C GLU A 684 -3.06 19.02 35.78
N LYS A 685 -3.86 18.31 36.59
CA LYS A 685 -4.75 17.26 36.13
C LYS A 685 -6.07 17.94 35.79
N ASN A 686 -6.43 17.92 34.51
CA ASN A 686 -7.69 18.43 34.02
C ASN A 686 -8.15 17.59 32.82
N ASP A 687 -9.43 17.71 32.48
CA ASP A 687 -10.04 16.88 31.43
C ASP A 687 -9.40 17.07 30.06
N ASN A 688 -8.95 18.30 29.76
CA ASN A 688 -8.28 18.59 28.49
C ASN A 688 -6.92 17.87 28.39
N ASN A 689 -6.11 17.90 29.45
CA ASN A 689 -4.84 17.18 29.51
C ASN A 689 -5.06 15.66 29.48
N LYS A 690 -6.07 15.15 30.20
CA LYS A 690 -6.43 13.73 30.18
C LYS A 690 -6.78 13.27 28.76
N LYS A 691 -7.57 14.06 28.04
CA LYS A 691 -7.94 13.79 26.64
C LYS A 691 -6.71 13.72 25.73
N ILE A 692 -5.83 14.73 25.79
CA ILE A 692 -4.60 14.75 24.99
C ILE A 692 -3.70 13.55 25.30
N LEU A 693 -3.57 13.18 26.57
CA LEU A 693 -2.77 12.01 26.98
C LEU A 693 -3.37 10.71 26.44
N ASN A 694 -4.69 10.54 26.49
CA ASN A 694 -5.38 9.39 25.90
C ASN A 694 -5.18 9.33 24.38
N ASP A 695 -5.35 10.45 23.68
CA ASP A 695 -5.13 10.54 22.22
C ASP A 695 -3.70 10.09 21.86
N ILE A 696 -2.70 10.50 22.63
CA ILE A 696 -1.30 10.06 22.44
C ILE A 696 -1.14 8.55 22.67
N VAL A 697 -1.77 8.00 23.71
CA VAL A 697 -1.70 6.56 23.99
C VAL A 697 -2.36 5.74 22.88
N GLU A 698 -3.56 6.12 22.45
CA GLU A 698 -4.26 5.46 21.33
C GLU A 698 -3.43 5.51 20.06
N GLN A 699 -2.82 6.65 19.74
CA GLN A 699 -1.94 6.79 18.60
C GLN A 699 -0.72 5.86 18.69
N LEU A 700 -0.10 5.74 19.87
CA LEU A 700 1.02 4.82 20.09
C LEU A 700 0.60 3.34 19.99
N GLU A 701 -0.64 3.00 20.33
CA GLU A 701 -1.19 1.64 20.22
C GLU A 701 -1.50 1.23 18.79
N LEU A 702 -2.07 2.14 18.00
CA LEU A 702 -2.36 1.92 16.59
C LEU A 702 -1.09 1.77 15.74
N SER A 703 0.04 2.26 16.25
CA SER A 703 1.33 2.13 15.58
C SER A 703 1.73 0.66 15.38
N PRO A 704 2.23 0.29 14.19
CA PRO A 704 2.70 -1.06 13.91
C PRO A 704 4.04 -1.38 14.59
N PHE A 705 4.79 -0.37 15.05
CA PHE A 705 6.12 -0.57 15.63
C PHE A 705 6.04 -1.09 17.07
N GLU A 706 6.78 -2.16 17.39
CA GLU A 706 6.85 -2.71 18.75
C GLU A 706 7.26 -1.68 19.79
N LYS A 707 8.20 -0.80 19.45
CA LYS A 707 8.63 0.29 20.32
C LYS A 707 7.48 1.23 20.70
N SER A 708 6.54 1.50 19.79
CA SER A 708 5.37 2.32 20.08
C SER A 708 4.40 1.59 21.00
N ARG A 709 4.19 0.29 20.79
CA ARG A 709 3.32 -0.55 21.63
C ARG A 709 3.88 -0.76 23.04
N GLU A 710 5.19 -0.87 23.21
CA GLU A 710 5.81 -0.87 24.54
C GLU A 710 5.56 0.47 25.24
N MET A 711 5.83 1.58 24.54
CA MET A 711 5.61 2.92 25.07
C MET A 711 4.15 3.16 25.46
N SER A 712 3.19 2.66 24.68
CA SER A 712 1.77 2.84 24.97
C SER A 712 1.33 2.10 26.24
N LEU A 713 1.80 0.88 26.45
CA LEU A 713 1.50 0.13 27.68
C LEU A 713 2.08 0.83 28.91
N SER A 714 3.34 1.26 28.84
CA SER A 714 3.99 2.05 29.89
C SER A 714 3.31 3.40 30.13
N ALA A 715 2.78 4.04 29.08
CA ALA A 715 2.01 5.29 29.18
C ALA A 715 0.61 5.06 29.79
N ARG A 716 -0.09 4.00 29.39
CA ARG A 716 -1.41 3.63 29.92
C ARG A 716 -1.34 3.32 31.42
N ALA A 717 -0.34 2.56 31.87
CA ALA A 717 -0.12 2.30 33.29
C ALA A 717 0.04 3.60 34.11
N ARG A 718 0.76 4.59 33.56
CA ARG A 718 0.94 5.91 34.20
C ARG A 718 -0.35 6.74 34.20
N LEU A 719 -1.16 6.66 33.15
CA LEU A 719 -2.46 7.34 33.12
C LEU A 719 -3.40 6.82 34.21
N ILE A 720 -3.53 5.49 34.30
CA ILE A 720 -4.35 4.84 35.34
C ILE A 720 -3.87 5.27 36.73
N ALA A 721 -2.56 5.26 36.96
CA ALA A 721 -2.00 5.68 38.24
C ALA A 721 -2.24 7.17 38.56
N PHE A 722 -1.85 8.08 37.67
CA PHE A 722 -1.79 9.51 38.00
C PHE A 722 -3.12 10.26 37.80
N TYR A 723 -4.04 9.74 36.98
CA TYR A 723 -5.36 10.37 36.75
C TYR A 723 -6.50 9.62 37.42
N ASP A 724 -6.48 8.28 37.41
CA ASP A 724 -7.57 7.48 37.99
C ASP A 724 -7.27 7.08 39.45
N ASN A 725 -6.02 7.23 39.89
CA ASN A 725 -5.54 6.84 41.21
C ASN A 725 -5.83 5.35 41.53
N ASP A 726 -5.90 4.53 40.48
CA ASP A 726 -6.11 3.09 40.57
C ASP A 726 -4.75 2.39 40.63
N GLN A 727 -4.41 1.92 41.83
CA GLN A 727 -3.15 1.25 42.09
C GLN A 727 -3.08 -0.11 41.40
N ASP A 728 -4.12 -0.93 41.55
CA ASP A 728 -4.08 -2.32 41.12
C ASP A 728 -4.12 -2.38 39.59
N GLY A 729 -5.01 -1.59 38.96
CA GLY A 729 -5.05 -1.47 37.50
C GLY A 729 -3.75 -0.93 36.88
N ALA A 730 -3.05 -0.01 37.57
CA ALA A 730 -1.77 0.50 37.09
C ALA A 730 -0.65 -0.56 37.15
N PHE A 731 -0.60 -1.37 38.21
CA PHE A 731 0.39 -2.44 38.34
C PHE A 731 0.09 -3.62 37.40
N ASP A 732 -1.19 -3.96 37.18
CA ASP A 732 -1.59 -4.96 36.18
C ASP A 732 -1.18 -4.52 34.77
N ALA A 733 -1.44 -3.26 34.42
CA ALA A 733 -1.08 -2.71 33.11
C ALA A 733 0.44 -2.71 32.87
N ILE A 734 1.26 -2.34 33.86
CA ILE A 734 2.72 -2.35 33.68
C ILE A 734 3.30 -3.77 33.68
N GLN A 735 2.67 -4.71 34.38
CA GLN A 735 3.10 -6.11 34.39
C GLN A 735 2.94 -6.74 33.00
N ILE A 736 1.84 -6.45 32.29
CA ILE A 736 1.64 -6.85 30.88
C ILE A 736 2.79 -6.33 30.00
N ALA A 737 3.24 -5.09 30.21
CA ALA A 737 4.37 -4.52 29.45
C ALA A 737 5.69 -5.25 29.73
N ILE A 738 5.94 -5.61 31.00
CA ILE A 738 7.14 -6.34 31.42
C ILE A 738 7.17 -7.76 30.82
N GLU A 739 6.05 -8.47 30.86
CA GLU A 739 5.94 -9.84 30.33
C GLU A 739 6.11 -9.88 28.82
N LYS A 740 5.53 -8.91 28.11
CA LYS A 740 5.63 -8.82 26.65
C LYS A 740 7.00 -8.34 26.17
N TYR A 741 7.71 -7.54 26.97
CA TYR A 741 8.99 -6.93 26.60
C TYR A 741 10.07 -7.16 27.68
N PRO A 742 10.42 -8.42 27.99
CA PRO A 742 11.24 -8.77 29.15
C PRO A 742 12.66 -8.23 29.07
N ASP A 743 13.19 -7.97 27.87
CA ASP A 743 14.54 -7.43 27.68
C ASP A 743 14.60 -5.90 27.79
N ILE A 744 13.47 -5.20 27.67
CA ILE A 744 13.41 -3.73 27.68
C ILE A 744 13.44 -3.21 29.12
N ILE A 745 14.25 -2.18 29.39
CA ILE A 745 14.43 -1.62 30.74
C ILE A 745 13.34 -0.60 31.13
N TYR A 746 12.69 0.05 30.16
CA TYR A 746 11.74 1.14 30.39
C TYR A 746 10.47 0.74 31.15
N PRO A 747 9.85 -0.44 30.93
CA PRO A 747 8.73 -0.89 31.74
C PRO A 747 9.09 -1.03 33.23
N HIS A 748 10.29 -1.51 33.55
CA HIS A 748 10.75 -1.58 34.95
C HIS A 748 11.01 -0.20 35.56
N LEU A 749 11.51 0.77 34.79
CA LEU A 749 11.65 2.16 35.25
C LEU A 749 10.28 2.78 35.56
N THR A 750 9.26 2.44 34.77
CA THR A 750 7.87 2.85 35.01
C THR A 750 7.32 2.17 36.26
N LYS A 751 7.54 0.86 36.45
CA LYS A 751 7.15 0.14 37.69
C LYS A 751 7.76 0.80 38.94
N ALA A 752 9.04 1.21 38.88
CA ALA A 752 9.68 1.95 39.97
C ALA A 752 9.03 3.33 40.20
N GLU A 753 8.67 4.06 39.15
CA GLU A 753 7.95 5.34 39.26
C GLU A 753 6.58 5.17 39.96
N LEU A 754 5.81 4.16 39.55
CA LEU A 754 4.51 3.83 40.13
C LEU A 754 4.64 3.41 41.60
N ALA A 755 5.66 2.60 41.92
CA ALA A 755 5.94 2.16 43.29
C ALA A 755 6.27 3.34 44.22
N VAL A 756 7.01 4.35 43.73
CA VAL A 756 7.24 5.59 44.48
C VAL A 756 5.94 6.37 44.66
N HIS A 757 5.11 6.47 43.62
CA HIS A 757 3.84 7.21 43.66
C HIS A 757 2.88 6.64 44.71
N PHE A 758 2.69 5.31 44.72
CA PHE A 758 1.83 4.60 45.67
C PHE A 758 2.53 4.18 46.97
N LYS A 759 3.78 4.61 47.16
CA LYS A 759 4.62 4.30 48.33
C LYS A 759 4.77 2.81 48.65
N LYS A 760 4.91 1.97 47.61
CA LYS A 760 5.13 0.52 47.74
C LYS A 760 6.62 0.19 47.74
N LEU A 761 7.21 0.11 48.94
CA LEU A 761 8.63 -0.18 49.11
C LEU A 761 9.05 -1.50 48.47
N ASP A 762 8.29 -2.58 48.68
CA ASP A 762 8.63 -3.92 48.17
C ASP A 762 8.70 -3.95 46.63
N LEU A 763 7.71 -3.35 45.97
CA LEU A 763 7.67 -3.27 44.50
C LEU A 763 8.77 -2.38 43.92
N LEU A 764 9.17 -1.32 44.66
CA LEU A 764 10.28 -0.47 44.27
C LEU A 764 11.60 -1.24 44.34
N GLU A 765 11.84 -1.98 45.43
CA GLU A 765 13.03 -2.82 45.59
C GLU A 765 13.09 -3.95 44.54
N GLU A 766 11.95 -4.57 44.23
CA GLU A 766 11.82 -5.57 43.17
C GLU A 766 12.22 -5.00 41.81
N ALA A 767 11.64 -3.85 41.42
CA ALA A 767 11.96 -3.18 40.16
C ALA A 767 13.45 -2.78 40.09
N LEU A 768 14.01 -2.25 41.18
CA LEU A 768 15.42 -1.87 41.25
C LEU A 768 16.37 -3.06 41.12
N SER A 769 16.00 -4.24 41.65
CA SER A 769 16.82 -5.44 41.51
C SER A 769 17.07 -5.80 40.04
N VAL A 770 16.07 -5.60 39.17
CA VAL A 770 16.16 -5.84 37.73
C VAL A 770 16.90 -4.70 37.03
N ILE A 771 16.56 -3.44 37.34
CA ILE A 771 17.22 -2.26 36.74
C ILE A 771 18.73 -2.29 37.00
N ARG A 772 19.16 -2.62 38.23
CA ARG A 772 20.59 -2.73 38.60
C ARG A 772 21.31 -3.80 37.79
N LYS A 773 20.71 -5.00 37.62
CA LYS A 773 21.29 -6.08 36.81
C LYS A 773 21.50 -5.67 35.34
N LYS A 774 20.62 -4.82 34.81
CA LYS A 774 20.67 -4.33 33.42
C LYS A 774 21.46 -3.01 33.26
N THR A 775 21.93 -2.40 34.34
CA THR A 775 22.68 -1.14 34.30
C THR A 775 24.18 -1.40 34.35
N TYR A 776 24.84 -1.33 33.19
CA TYR A 776 26.26 -1.67 33.07
C TYR A 776 27.21 -0.47 33.24
N ASN A 777 26.71 0.77 33.15
CA ASN A 777 27.55 1.97 33.17
C ASN A 777 27.29 2.83 34.43
N SER A 778 28.34 3.06 35.22
CA SER A 778 28.31 3.81 36.49
C SER A 778 28.20 5.33 36.34
N ARG A 779 28.05 5.84 35.11
CA ARG A 779 27.91 7.28 34.80
C ARG A 779 26.80 7.60 33.81
N GLY A 780 25.95 6.64 33.45
CA GLY A 780 24.88 6.82 32.46
C GLY A 780 23.56 7.35 33.04
N GLN A 781 22.67 7.82 32.17
CA GLN A 781 21.30 8.27 32.56
C GLN A 781 20.52 7.21 33.37
N THR A 782 20.62 5.94 33.00
CA THR A 782 19.99 4.83 33.75
C THR A 782 20.56 4.70 35.16
N TYR A 783 21.87 4.91 35.32
CA TYR A 783 22.51 4.91 36.64
C TYR A 783 22.04 6.09 37.50
N ASN A 784 21.91 7.28 36.92
CA ASN A 784 21.30 8.41 37.63
C ASN A 784 19.88 8.10 38.10
N SER A 785 19.11 7.35 37.30
CA SER A 785 17.76 6.91 37.67
C SER A 785 17.80 5.91 38.83
N VAL A 786 18.75 4.96 38.83
CA VAL A 786 18.98 4.04 39.96
C VAL A 786 19.31 4.82 41.23
N ILE A 787 20.24 5.78 41.18
CA ILE A 787 20.60 6.60 42.34
C ILE A 787 19.42 7.42 42.86
N LYS A 788 18.59 7.99 41.96
CA LYS A 788 17.36 8.71 42.36
C LYS A 788 16.42 7.80 43.13
N TYR A 789 16.18 6.58 42.64
CA TYR A 789 15.30 5.63 43.30
C TYR A 789 15.91 5.04 44.58
N ASP A 790 17.22 4.83 44.65
CA ASP A 790 17.91 4.41 45.88
C ASP A 790 17.78 5.47 46.98
N ALA A 791 17.89 6.75 46.62
CA ALA A 791 17.64 7.84 47.56
C ALA A 791 16.16 7.86 48.02
N MET A 792 15.21 7.53 47.13
CA MET A 792 13.79 7.40 47.51
C MET A 792 13.54 6.20 48.43
N VAL A 793 14.20 5.06 48.22
CA VAL A 793 14.16 3.91 49.13
C VAL A 793 14.67 4.29 50.52
N LEU A 794 15.80 5.00 50.60
CA LEU A 794 16.35 5.49 51.87
C LEU A 794 15.38 6.45 52.56
N ALA A 795 14.75 7.36 51.80
CA ALA A 795 13.74 8.27 52.31
C ALA A 795 12.52 7.52 52.90
N MET A 796 12.00 6.51 52.19
CA MET A 796 10.88 5.68 52.65
C MET A 796 11.24 4.81 53.88
N LYS A 797 12.54 4.55 54.10
CA LYS A 797 13.07 3.91 55.31
C LYS A 797 13.43 4.91 56.42
N GLN A 798 13.00 6.17 56.30
CA GLN A 798 13.26 7.27 57.24
C GLN A 798 14.76 7.63 57.42
N LYS A 799 15.59 7.33 56.41
CA LYS A 799 17.03 7.64 56.40
C LYS A 799 17.31 8.86 55.52
N GLN A 800 16.71 9.99 55.88
CA GLN A 800 16.74 11.21 55.05
C GLN A 800 18.17 11.73 54.81
N ASP A 801 19.00 11.78 55.85
CA ASP A 801 20.37 12.33 55.73
C ASP A 801 21.25 11.47 54.81
N GLU A 802 21.11 10.14 54.90
CA GLU A 802 21.78 9.20 53.99
C GLU A 802 21.30 9.42 52.53
N ALA A 803 20.00 9.66 52.32
CA ALA A 803 19.42 9.90 51.00
C ALA A 803 19.92 11.21 50.36
N ILE A 804 19.99 12.29 51.13
CA ILE A 804 20.51 13.60 50.67
C ILE A 804 22.00 13.51 50.34
N SER A 805 22.77 12.83 51.20
CA SER A 805 24.21 12.59 50.96
C SER A 805 24.45 11.83 49.66
N LEU A 806 23.62 10.82 49.37
CA LEU A 806 23.71 10.01 48.14
C LEU A 806 23.52 10.87 46.88
N ILE A 807 22.56 11.80 46.88
CA ILE A 807 22.32 12.73 45.76
C ILE A 807 23.52 13.63 45.51
N HIS A 808 24.01 14.30 46.55
CA HIS A 808 25.12 15.25 46.40
C HIS A 808 26.39 14.56 45.88
N LYS A 809 26.64 13.33 46.34
CA LYS A 809 27.84 12.57 45.96
C LYS A 809 27.79 12.05 44.52
N ASN A 810 26.63 11.56 44.08
CA ASN A 810 26.55 10.75 42.84
C ASN A 810 25.87 11.47 41.67
N LEU A 811 25.07 12.52 41.90
CA LEU A 811 24.34 13.25 40.85
C LEU A 811 24.98 14.61 40.51
N MET A 812 26.31 14.65 40.37
CA MET A 812 27.06 15.89 40.13
C MET A 812 26.67 16.60 38.81
N GLY A 813 26.22 15.87 37.79
CA GLY A 813 25.85 16.42 36.48
C GLY A 813 24.47 17.08 36.38
N LEU A 814 23.68 17.08 37.47
CA LEU A 814 22.42 17.81 37.57
C LEU A 814 22.68 19.27 37.96
N SER A 815 21.87 20.19 37.45
CA SER A 815 21.85 21.58 37.95
C SER A 815 21.48 21.63 39.43
N ASP A 816 21.91 22.69 40.12
CA ASP A 816 21.60 22.86 41.54
C ASP A 816 20.09 22.96 41.78
N GLN A 817 19.36 23.60 40.87
CA GLN A 817 17.89 23.65 40.90
C GLN A 817 17.25 22.26 40.82
N ALA A 818 17.77 21.36 39.98
CA ALA A 818 17.26 19.99 39.88
C ALA A 818 17.57 19.17 41.14
N LYS A 819 18.74 19.39 41.78
CA LYS A 819 19.08 18.74 43.06
C LYS A 819 18.15 19.20 44.17
N GLU A 820 17.87 20.49 44.27
CA GLU A 820 16.96 21.05 45.28
C GLU A 820 15.55 20.45 45.18
N LYS A 821 14.96 20.41 43.98
CA LYS A 821 13.65 19.79 43.76
C LYS A 821 13.61 18.31 44.13
N LEU A 822 14.67 17.57 43.81
CA LEU A 822 14.77 16.15 44.18
C LEU A 822 14.90 15.97 45.70
N ILE A 823 15.65 16.85 46.39
CA ILE A 823 15.77 16.86 47.85
C ILE A 823 14.42 17.18 48.49
N ASP A 824 13.65 18.12 47.95
CA ASP A 824 12.31 18.43 48.44
C ASP A 824 11.35 17.24 48.30
N LYS A 825 11.44 16.52 47.18
CA LYS A 825 10.70 15.26 47.00
C LYS A 825 11.09 14.19 48.02
N ILE A 826 12.38 14.09 48.38
CA ILE A 826 12.86 13.17 49.42
C ILE A 826 12.33 13.54 50.81
N LYS A 827 12.38 14.83 51.16
CA LYS A 827 11.83 15.32 52.43
C LYS A 827 10.35 14.98 52.55
N LEU A 828 9.59 15.20 51.47
CA LEU A 828 8.17 14.87 51.43
C LEU A 828 7.91 13.37 51.64
N LEU A 829 8.71 12.51 50.99
CA LEU A 829 8.63 11.04 51.15
C LEU A 829 9.04 10.54 52.54
N ALA A 830 9.96 11.23 53.23
CA ALA A 830 10.40 10.86 54.57
C ALA A 830 9.45 11.38 55.67
N SER A 831 8.67 12.43 55.39
CA SER A 831 7.78 13.10 56.35
C SER A 831 6.42 12.43 56.57
N GLN A 832 6.10 11.36 55.83
CA GLN A 832 4.80 10.68 55.81
C GLN A 832 5.01 9.18 55.77
#